data_AF-A0A3D0ND62-F1
#
_entry.id   AF-A0A3D0ND62-F1
#
_cell.length_a   1.000
_cell.length_b   1.000
_cell.length_c   1.000
_cell.angle_alpha   90.00
_cell.angle_beta   90.00
_cell.angle_gamma   90.00
#
_symmetry.space_group_name_H-M   'P 1'
#
loop_
_entity.id
_entity.type
_entity.pdbx_description
1 polymer ?
#
loop_
_entity_poly.entity_id
_entity_poly.type
_entity_poly.pdbx_seq_one_letter_code
_entity_poly.pdbx_strand_id
1 'polypeptide(L)'
;MAEQRQFLEVINRDEAEQRFRDALNLQAIGMELVPLEIALGRILAQDIRSFHNVPSFDRSNYDGFAVKAEDTYGVTEEEPVALALLEETIATAVVPNSEVLPGTAMSVATGGMIPRGANAIVMVEHTDLVKNQLLVRKSVNSGFGIAFAGSDIAAGEIILRRGDVLTSRETGVLAAIGETEIPVFMQPKVGIISTGDEIIPPGQTMQPSLVYDSNARILADAVTELGATPVNLGIVQDHAGQLEQLLEQAIESCDVVLLSGGTSKGEGDISYKVVEALNDPGIVAHGVALKPGKPICLAVTQAKPVVILPGFPTSAIFTFHEFVAPVIRLLAGKTPQDQTQLDARLAVRKRSEIGRTEYLLVGLVSGPDETLAAYPMGKGSGSVTTFSHADGFITMDRHQEILEENAPVQVTLLGGQLQVADLVVIGSHCVGLDLILSELQQSGFRNKSINVGSTGGVEAARRGEADIAGVHLLNPTGDVYNKHLLDDSLQLIKGYRRTQGILFRKGDDRFAGKSVQDILQLAASDPSIQMVNRNQGSGTRILIDNLLSEFDTLPNGYLFQSRSHHAVASSIQNGSADWGIAIQGVVSPELEFIAIADEEYDFIIPIDRLGKSGVQAFLRLLQDEDLRQQLTMLGFSPA
;
A
#
# COMPACT_ATOMS: atom_id res chain seq x y z
N MET A 1 26.63 35.86 -10.38
CA MET A 1 25.69 34.74 -10.21
C MET A 1 26.05 33.71 -11.26
N ALA A 2 26.55 32.54 -10.88
CA ALA A 2 26.80 31.47 -11.84
C ALA A 2 25.45 30.97 -12.36
N GLU A 3 25.27 30.93 -13.69
CA GLU A 3 24.12 30.25 -14.29
C GLU A 3 24.09 28.81 -13.79
N GLN A 4 23.01 28.41 -13.11
CA GLN A 4 22.79 27.02 -12.69
C GLN A 4 22.53 26.16 -13.94
N ARG A 5 23.59 25.67 -14.59
CA ARG A 5 23.55 24.71 -15.72
C ARG A 5 23.16 23.28 -15.29
N GLN A 6 22.41 23.13 -14.19
CA GLN A 6 22.12 21.84 -13.56
C GLN A 6 21.17 20.95 -14.38
N PHE A 7 20.36 21.51 -15.28
CA PHE A 7 19.43 20.77 -16.14
C PHE A 7 19.61 21.22 -17.59
N LEU A 8 19.25 20.38 -18.57
CA LEU A 8 19.26 20.79 -19.98
C LEU A 8 18.20 21.88 -20.22
N GLU A 9 16.96 21.56 -19.84
CA GLU A 9 15.81 22.45 -19.86
C GLU A 9 14.77 21.92 -18.85
N VAL A 10 14.36 22.73 -17.86
CA VAL A 10 13.31 22.32 -16.92
C VAL A 10 11.95 22.59 -17.56
N ILE A 11 11.26 21.53 -17.98
CA ILE A 11 9.93 21.61 -18.59
C ILE A 11 8.82 21.23 -17.60
N ASN A 12 7.58 21.52 -17.95
CA ASN A 12 6.43 21.15 -17.11
C ASN A 12 6.05 19.66 -17.26
N ARG A 13 5.23 19.16 -16.34
CA ARG A 13 4.81 17.75 -16.27
C ARG A 13 4.12 17.27 -17.55
N ASP A 14 3.14 18.01 -18.05
CA ASP A 14 2.34 17.59 -19.21
C ASP A 14 3.18 17.56 -20.48
N GLU A 15 4.07 18.54 -20.65
CA GLU A 15 5.02 18.58 -21.76
C GLU A 15 6.02 17.43 -21.71
N ALA A 16 6.53 17.07 -20.52
CA ALA A 16 7.42 15.93 -20.35
C ALA A 16 6.71 14.60 -20.67
N GLU A 17 5.47 14.43 -20.21
CA GLU A 17 4.66 13.25 -20.54
C GLU A 17 4.43 13.15 -22.05
N GLN A 18 4.02 14.24 -22.69
CA GLN A 18 3.74 14.26 -24.12
C GLN A 18 5.00 13.92 -24.94
N ARG A 19 6.13 14.60 -24.70
CA ARG A 19 7.40 14.32 -25.39
C ARG A 19 7.86 12.88 -25.22
N PHE A 20 7.68 12.32 -24.02
CA PHE A 20 8.05 10.93 -23.74
C PHE A 20 7.15 9.95 -24.49
N ARG A 21 5.83 10.14 -24.47
CA ARG A 21 4.88 9.26 -25.16
C ARG A 21 5.03 9.31 -26.67
N ASP A 22 5.28 10.49 -27.24
CA ASP A 22 5.46 10.66 -28.70
C ASP A 22 6.72 9.95 -29.23
N ALA A 23 7.73 9.75 -28.38
CA ALA A 23 8.96 9.04 -28.73
C ALA A 23 8.85 7.52 -28.63
N LEU A 24 7.80 6.98 -27.99
CA LEU A 24 7.67 5.56 -27.65
C LEU A 24 6.75 4.80 -28.62
N ASN A 25 6.98 3.49 -28.75
CA ASN A 25 6.00 2.58 -29.33
C ASN A 25 5.11 1.99 -28.23
N LEU A 26 3.92 2.56 -28.03
CA LEU A 26 3.00 2.18 -26.96
C LEU A 26 2.09 0.97 -27.29
N GLN A 27 2.58 0.04 -28.10
CA GLN A 27 1.89 -1.22 -28.40
C GLN A 27 2.32 -2.32 -27.44
N ALA A 28 1.41 -3.25 -27.15
CA ALA A 28 1.76 -4.45 -26.38
C ALA A 28 2.91 -5.21 -27.07
N ILE A 29 3.88 -5.69 -26.29
CA ILE A 29 5.14 -6.24 -26.83
C ILE A 29 4.95 -7.53 -27.66
N GLY A 30 3.84 -8.23 -27.44
CA GLY A 30 3.54 -9.48 -28.12
C GLY A 30 2.51 -10.32 -27.37
N MET A 31 2.23 -11.49 -27.93
CA MET A 31 1.39 -12.50 -27.29
C MET A 31 2.12 -13.84 -27.24
N GLU A 32 1.77 -14.65 -26.25
CA GLU A 32 2.26 -16.02 -26.08
C GLU A 32 1.10 -16.93 -25.64
N LEU A 33 1.25 -18.23 -25.89
CA LEU A 33 0.35 -19.25 -25.36
C LEU A 33 0.93 -19.77 -24.05
N VAL A 34 0.14 -19.77 -22.98
CA VAL A 34 0.54 -20.33 -21.69
C VAL A 34 -0.43 -21.41 -21.24
N PRO A 35 0.04 -22.45 -20.52
CA PRO A 35 -0.84 -23.41 -19.87
C PRO A 35 -1.82 -22.71 -18.91
N LEU A 36 -3.05 -23.19 -18.85
CA LEU A 36 -4.11 -22.64 -17.98
C LEU A 36 -3.65 -22.54 -16.51
N GLU A 37 -2.83 -23.48 -16.04
CA GLU A 37 -2.33 -23.55 -14.66
C GLU A 37 -1.47 -22.35 -14.25
N ILE A 38 -0.86 -21.66 -15.22
CA ILE A 38 -0.05 -20.46 -15.00
C ILE A 38 -0.67 -19.19 -15.63
N ALA A 39 -1.94 -19.27 -16.05
CA ALA A 39 -2.65 -18.16 -16.66
C ALA A 39 -3.21 -17.16 -15.63
N LEU A 40 -3.29 -17.52 -14.35
CA LEU A 40 -3.79 -16.64 -13.29
C LEU A 40 -2.98 -15.33 -13.22
N GLY A 41 -3.67 -14.20 -13.25
CA GLY A 41 -3.10 -12.85 -13.23
C GLY A 41 -2.58 -12.36 -14.58
N ARG A 42 -2.56 -13.20 -15.63
CA ARG A 42 -2.19 -12.80 -16.99
C ARG A 42 -3.33 -12.02 -17.66
N ILE A 43 -3.02 -11.32 -18.75
CA ILE A 43 -3.99 -10.52 -19.49
C ILE A 43 -4.25 -11.20 -20.83
N LEU A 44 -5.51 -11.39 -21.16
CA LEU A 44 -5.93 -12.10 -22.35
C LEU A 44 -5.61 -11.30 -23.64
N ALA A 45 -4.89 -11.91 -24.59
CA ALA A 45 -4.44 -11.24 -25.81
C ALA A 45 -5.48 -11.23 -26.94
N GLN A 46 -6.48 -12.11 -26.88
CA GLN A 46 -7.49 -12.31 -27.91
C GLN A 46 -8.83 -12.67 -27.29
N ASP A 47 -9.94 -12.36 -27.96
CA ASP A 47 -11.26 -12.84 -27.52
C ASP A 47 -11.31 -14.37 -27.52
N ILE A 48 -11.84 -14.97 -26.46
CA ILE A 48 -12.04 -16.42 -26.38
C ILE A 48 -13.48 -16.75 -26.73
N ARG A 49 -13.62 -17.68 -27.68
CA ARG A 49 -14.90 -18.22 -28.12
C ARG A 49 -15.03 -19.65 -27.66
N SER A 50 -16.18 -20.01 -27.10
CA SER A 50 -16.44 -21.42 -26.80
C SER A 50 -16.73 -22.20 -28.09
N PHE A 51 -16.12 -23.37 -28.26
CA PHE A 51 -16.48 -24.31 -29.35
C PHE A 51 -17.50 -25.37 -28.91
N HIS A 52 -17.89 -25.35 -27.64
CA HIS A 52 -18.80 -26.31 -27.03
C HIS A 52 -19.93 -25.60 -26.30
N ASN A 53 -21.09 -26.24 -26.29
CA ASN A 53 -22.17 -25.83 -25.39
C ASN A 53 -21.79 -26.21 -23.96
N VAL A 54 -22.13 -25.36 -22.99
CA VAL A 54 -22.07 -25.68 -21.56
C VAL A 54 -23.49 -25.51 -20.98
N PRO A 55 -24.12 -26.58 -20.46
CA PRO A 55 -23.71 -27.98 -20.61
C PRO A 55 -23.72 -28.42 -22.10
N SER A 56 -23.02 -29.49 -22.46
CA SER A 56 -22.91 -29.96 -23.85
C SER A 56 -24.10 -30.80 -24.33
N PHE A 57 -24.95 -31.21 -23.40
CA PHE A 57 -26.18 -31.98 -23.60
C PHE A 57 -27.23 -31.54 -22.58
N ASP A 58 -28.50 -31.82 -22.87
CA ASP A 58 -29.59 -31.60 -21.91
C ASP A 58 -29.38 -32.50 -20.70
N ARG A 59 -29.31 -31.91 -19.51
CA ARG A 59 -29.04 -32.63 -18.26
C ARG A 59 -30.09 -32.38 -17.19
N SER A 60 -30.27 -33.33 -16.29
CA SER A 60 -31.14 -33.18 -15.13
C SER A 60 -30.54 -32.22 -14.09
N ASN A 61 -31.35 -31.32 -13.54
CA ASN A 61 -30.99 -30.49 -12.39
C ASN A 61 -31.27 -31.17 -11.04
N TYR A 62 -31.93 -32.33 -11.04
CA TYR A 62 -32.37 -33.03 -9.84
C TYR A 62 -32.14 -34.55 -9.94
N ASP A 63 -32.06 -35.20 -8.79
CA ASP A 63 -32.20 -36.65 -8.71
C ASP A 63 -33.69 -37.00 -8.83
N GLY A 64 -34.03 -37.93 -9.71
CA GLY A 64 -35.42 -38.29 -9.93
C GLY A 64 -35.66 -39.11 -11.18
N PHE A 65 -36.73 -38.77 -11.90
CA PHE A 65 -37.22 -39.58 -13.00
C PHE A 65 -37.50 -38.72 -14.24
N ALA A 66 -36.87 -39.09 -15.35
CA ALA A 66 -37.13 -38.51 -16.66
C ALA A 66 -38.45 -39.08 -17.20
N VAL A 67 -39.39 -38.17 -17.51
CA VAL A 67 -40.75 -38.50 -17.94
C VAL A 67 -41.16 -37.64 -19.15
N LYS A 68 -42.28 -38.01 -19.77
CA LYS A 68 -43.08 -37.06 -20.55
C LYS A 68 -43.98 -36.29 -19.59
N ALA A 69 -43.87 -34.96 -19.59
CA ALA A 69 -44.64 -34.07 -18.74
C ALA A 69 -46.15 -34.32 -18.89
N GLU A 70 -46.59 -34.64 -20.12
CA GLU A 70 -47.97 -34.95 -20.46
C GLU A 70 -48.56 -36.12 -19.66
N ASP A 71 -47.72 -37.11 -19.30
CA ASP A 71 -48.14 -38.24 -18.48
C ASP A 71 -48.38 -37.85 -17.01
N THR A 72 -47.96 -36.64 -16.61
CA THR A 72 -48.12 -36.12 -15.24
C THR A 72 -49.21 -35.04 -15.13
N TYR A 73 -49.87 -34.67 -16.24
CA TYR A 73 -50.87 -33.60 -16.21
C TYR A 73 -52.11 -34.01 -15.41
N GLY A 74 -52.52 -33.11 -14.50
CA GLY A 74 -53.66 -33.35 -13.59
C GLY A 74 -53.31 -34.20 -12.36
N VAL A 75 -52.08 -34.68 -12.23
CA VAL A 75 -51.64 -35.45 -11.05
C VAL A 75 -51.64 -34.58 -9.80
N THR A 76 -52.17 -35.13 -8.70
CA THR A 76 -52.12 -34.56 -7.36
C THR A 76 -51.60 -35.59 -6.35
N GLU A 77 -51.30 -35.17 -5.12
CA GLU A 77 -50.81 -36.11 -4.10
C GLU A 77 -51.85 -37.19 -3.75
N GLU A 78 -53.14 -36.83 -3.78
CA GLU A 78 -54.28 -37.70 -3.48
C GLU A 78 -54.61 -38.62 -4.67
N GLU A 79 -54.31 -38.19 -5.90
CA GLU A 79 -54.55 -38.93 -7.15
C GLU A 79 -53.23 -39.10 -7.94
N PRO A 80 -52.33 -40.00 -7.50
CA PRO A 80 -51.07 -40.25 -8.19
C PRO A 80 -51.27 -41.06 -9.48
N VAL A 81 -50.37 -40.87 -10.45
CA VAL A 81 -50.31 -41.68 -11.68
C VAL A 81 -49.18 -42.71 -11.56
N ALA A 82 -49.43 -43.93 -12.03
CA ALA A 82 -48.43 -44.98 -12.11
C ALA A 82 -47.77 -44.99 -13.50
N LEU A 83 -46.45 -44.84 -13.54
CA LEU A 83 -45.63 -44.99 -14.74
C LEU A 83 -44.81 -46.29 -14.66
N ALA A 84 -44.63 -46.95 -15.79
CA ALA A 84 -43.75 -48.12 -15.89
C ALA A 84 -42.28 -47.65 -15.81
N LEU A 85 -41.55 -48.08 -14.79
CA LEU A 85 -40.14 -47.74 -14.65
C LEU A 85 -39.29 -48.66 -15.54
N LEU A 86 -38.53 -48.07 -16.46
CA LEU A 86 -37.57 -48.79 -17.30
C LEU A 86 -36.40 -49.32 -16.45
N GLU A 87 -35.81 -50.45 -16.85
CA GLU A 87 -34.69 -51.06 -16.13
C GLU A 87 -33.41 -50.22 -16.18
N GLU A 88 -33.23 -49.46 -17.27
CA GLU A 88 -32.06 -48.59 -17.45
C GLU A 88 -32.10 -47.41 -16.47
N THR A 89 -30.95 -47.12 -15.85
CA THR A 89 -30.77 -45.99 -14.92
C THR A 89 -29.65 -45.10 -15.44
N ILE A 90 -29.91 -43.80 -15.53
CA ILE A 90 -28.96 -42.82 -16.06
C ILE A 90 -28.20 -42.16 -14.93
N ALA A 91 -27.03 -42.69 -14.63
CA ALA A 91 -26.03 -42.00 -13.82
C ALA A 91 -25.28 -40.93 -14.63
N THR A 92 -24.46 -40.11 -13.96
CA THR A 92 -23.54 -39.20 -14.64
C THR A 92 -22.59 -39.97 -15.56
N ALA A 93 -22.25 -39.39 -16.71
CA ALA A 93 -21.41 -39.99 -17.75
C ALA A 93 -22.00 -41.25 -18.45
N VAL A 94 -23.30 -41.53 -18.31
CA VAL A 94 -24.00 -42.58 -19.05
C VAL A 94 -24.81 -41.96 -20.18
N VAL A 95 -24.62 -42.45 -21.41
CA VAL A 95 -25.47 -42.12 -22.57
C VAL A 95 -26.66 -43.08 -22.59
N PRO A 96 -27.91 -42.58 -22.54
CA PRO A 96 -29.11 -43.43 -22.56
C PRO A 96 -29.22 -44.24 -23.85
N ASN A 97 -29.51 -45.53 -23.74
CA ASN A 97 -29.77 -46.40 -24.90
C ASN A 97 -31.26 -46.59 -25.19
N SER A 98 -32.11 -46.41 -24.17
CA SER A 98 -33.56 -46.55 -24.28
C SER A 98 -34.26 -45.19 -24.39
N GLU A 99 -35.45 -45.19 -24.99
CA GLU A 99 -36.31 -44.01 -25.13
C GLU A 99 -37.43 -44.04 -24.07
N VAL A 100 -37.76 -42.87 -23.50
CA VAL A 100 -38.93 -42.70 -22.63
C VAL A 100 -40.17 -42.56 -23.51
N LEU A 101 -41.02 -43.58 -23.46
CA LEU A 101 -42.31 -43.66 -24.16
C LEU A 101 -43.47 -43.19 -23.26
N PRO A 102 -44.64 -42.85 -23.82
CA PRO A 102 -45.83 -42.51 -23.01
C PRO A 102 -46.14 -43.59 -21.97
N GLY A 103 -46.41 -43.17 -20.74
CA GLY A 103 -46.68 -44.05 -19.59
C GLY A 103 -45.43 -44.70 -18.99
N THR A 104 -44.23 -44.30 -19.39
CA THR A 104 -42.96 -44.84 -18.87
C THR A 104 -42.11 -43.75 -18.22
N ALA A 105 -41.19 -44.15 -17.34
CA ALA A 105 -40.22 -43.29 -16.71
C ALA A 105 -38.84 -43.95 -16.67
N MET A 106 -37.77 -43.15 -16.59
CA MET A 106 -36.40 -43.64 -16.42
C MET A 106 -35.73 -42.93 -15.25
N SER A 107 -35.06 -43.67 -14.37
CA SER A 107 -34.33 -43.08 -13.25
C SER A 107 -33.14 -42.27 -13.78
N VAL A 108 -32.96 -41.05 -13.32
CA VAL A 108 -31.88 -40.15 -13.72
C VAL A 108 -31.31 -39.42 -12.51
N ALA A 109 -29.98 -39.41 -12.41
CA ALA A 109 -29.27 -38.63 -11.41
C ALA A 109 -29.11 -37.16 -11.85
N THR A 110 -28.87 -36.27 -10.90
CA THR A 110 -28.46 -34.89 -11.14
C THR A 110 -27.22 -34.87 -12.04
N GLY A 111 -27.28 -34.09 -13.11
CA GLY A 111 -26.25 -34.04 -14.16
C GLY A 111 -26.29 -35.20 -15.17
N GLY A 112 -27.19 -36.16 -15.01
CA GLY A 112 -27.45 -37.23 -15.98
C GLY A 112 -28.07 -36.69 -17.27
N MET A 113 -27.73 -37.30 -18.41
CA MET A 113 -28.23 -36.91 -19.73
C MET A 113 -29.72 -37.22 -19.84
N ILE A 114 -30.51 -36.29 -20.37
CA ILE A 114 -31.94 -36.52 -20.58
C ILE A 114 -32.13 -37.56 -21.70
N PRO A 115 -32.81 -38.70 -21.44
CA PRO A 115 -33.08 -39.71 -22.46
C PRO A 115 -34.04 -39.19 -23.52
N ARG A 116 -33.91 -39.72 -24.73
CA ARG A 116 -34.83 -39.41 -25.83
C ARG A 116 -36.28 -39.62 -25.37
N GLY A 117 -37.18 -38.76 -25.81
CA GLY A 117 -38.61 -38.87 -25.55
C GLY A 117 -39.08 -38.24 -24.24
N ALA A 118 -38.19 -38.04 -23.26
CA ALA A 118 -38.47 -37.28 -22.05
C ALA A 118 -38.40 -35.76 -22.31
N ASN A 119 -39.22 -34.99 -21.61
CA ASN A 119 -39.22 -33.52 -21.67
C ASN A 119 -39.35 -32.85 -20.28
N ALA A 120 -39.37 -33.62 -19.19
CA ALA A 120 -39.36 -33.08 -17.83
C ALA A 120 -38.75 -34.09 -16.83
N ILE A 121 -38.36 -33.58 -15.66
CA ILE A 121 -37.88 -34.36 -14.52
C ILE A 121 -38.86 -34.25 -13.36
N VAL A 122 -39.30 -35.38 -12.82
CA VAL A 122 -39.99 -35.42 -11.52
C VAL A 122 -38.94 -35.75 -10.45
N MET A 123 -38.79 -34.88 -9.46
CA MET A 123 -37.84 -35.08 -8.36
C MET A 123 -38.24 -36.31 -7.53
N VAL A 124 -37.26 -37.00 -6.96
CA VAL A 124 -37.48 -38.22 -6.17
C VAL A 124 -38.47 -38.02 -5.02
N GLU A 125 -38.48 -36.83 -4.40
CA GLU A 125 -39.37 -36.45 -3.30
C GLU A 125 -40.86 -36.39 -3.70
N HIS A 126 -41.15 -36.38 -5.00
CA HIS A 126 -42.50 -36.37 -5.54
C HIS A 126 -42.90 -37.71 -6.14
N THR A 127 -42.19 -38.78 -5.78
CA THR A 127 -42.44 -40.13 -6.29
C THR A 127 -42.35 -41.21 -5.22
N ASP A 128 -43.09 -42.30 -5.42
CA ASP A 128 -42.92 -43.55 -4.65
C ASP A 128 -42.69 -44.73 -5.59
N LEU A 129 -41.88 -45.70 -5.18
CA LEU A 129 -41.63 -46.92 -5.94
C LEU A 129 -42.44 -48.09 -5.37
N VAL A 130 -43.38 -48.63 -6.15
CA VAL A 130 -44.23 -49.76 -5.72
C VAL A 130 -44.26 -50.85 -6.80
N LYS A 131 -43.71 -52.04 -6.50
CA LYS A 131 -43.75 -53.22 -7.38
C LYS A 131 -43.31 -52.94 -8.84
N ASN A 132 -42.18 -52.25 -9.02
CA ASN A 132 -41.65 -51.78 -10.32
C ASN A 132 -42.49 -50.74 -11.08
N GLN A 133 -43.46 -50.11 -10.41
CA GLN A 133 -44.14 -48.91 -10.92
C GLN A 133 -43.69 -47.69 -10.13
N LEU A 134 -43.50 -46.59 -10.85
CA LEU A 134 -43.23 -45.28 -10.29
C LEU A 134 -44.56 -44.56 -10.09
N LEU A 135 -44.94 -44.30 -8.84
CA LEU A 135 -46.08 -43.45 -8.53
C LEU A 135 -45.62 -42.01 -8.50
N VAL A 136 -46.05 -41.22 -9.49
CA VAL A 136 -45.80 -39.77 -9.54
C VAL A 136 -46.93 -39.06 -8.81
N ARG A 137 -46.58 -38.20 -7.86
CA ARG A 137 -47.53 -37.47 -6.98
C ARG A 137 -47.67 -35.99 -7.30
N LYS A 138 -46.86 -35.47 -8.22
CA LYS A 138 -46.88 -34.06 -8.60
C LYS A 138 -46.72 -33.91 -10.09
N SER A 139 -47.59 -33.10 -10.69
CA SER A 139 -47.47 -32.69 -12.08
C SER A 139 -46.24 -31.83 -12.31
N VAL A 140 -45.56 -32.03 -13.44
CA VAL A 140 -44.47 -31.18 -13.91
C VAL A 140 -44.78 -30.65 -15.31
N ASN A 141 -44.28 -29.44 -15.61
CA ASN A 141 -44.42 -28.85 -16.94
C ASN A 141 -43.27 -29.28 -17.84
N SER A 142 -43.49 -29.25 -19.16
CA SER A 142 -42.41 -29.44 -20.14
C SER A 142 -41.26 -28.46 -19.88
N GLY A 143 -40.03 -28.97 -19.92
CA GLY A 143 -38.78 -28.28 -19.59
C GLY A 143 -38.45 -28.23 -18.09
N PHE A 144 -39.35 -28.63 -17.19
CA PHE A 144 -39.07 -28.56 -15.75
C PHE A 144 -37.93 -29.51 -15.35
N GLY A 145 -36.98 -28.98 -14.58
CA GLY A 145 -35.84 -29.74 -14.07
C GLY A 145 -34.77 -30.09 -15.11
N ILE A 146 -34.85 -29.53 -16.33
CA ILE A 146 -33.86 -29.72 -17.39
C ILE A 146 -33.01 -28.45 -17.55
N ALA A 147 -31.69 -28.60 -17.51
CA ALA A 147 -30.76 -27.61 -18.04
C ALA A 147 -30.42 -27.98 -19.49
N PHE A 148 -30.90 -27.16 -20.44
CA PHE A 148 -30.67 -27.39 -21.86
C PHE A 148 -29.21 -27.18 -22.25
N ALA A 149 -28.77 -27.90 -23.27
CA ALA A 149 -27.45 -27.72 -23.84
C ALA A 149 -27.22 -26.26 -24.23
N GLY A 150 -26.13 -25.66 -23.74
CA GLY A 150 -25.73 -24.29 -24.03
C GLY A 150 -26.52 -23.21 -23.31
N SER A 151 -27.26 -23.57 -22.26
CA SER A 151 -28.00 -22.61 -21.43
C SER A 151 -27.12 -21.69 -20.57
N ASP A 152 -25.85 -22.06 -20.33
CA ASP A 152 -24.85 -21.22 -19.66
C ASP A 152 -23.92 -20.58 -20.69
N ILE A 153 -23.29 -21.39 -21.55
CA ILE A 153 -22.39 -20.92 -22.64
C ILE A 153 -22.81 -21.58 -23.94
N ALA A 154 -23.08 -20.79 -24.97
CA ALA A 154 -23.38 -21.29 -26.30
C ALA A 154 -22.11 -21.47 -27.16
N ALA A 155 -22.08 -22.52 -27.98
CA ALA A 155 -21.02 -22.67 -28.97
C ALA A 155 -21.01 -21.47 -29.94
N GLY A 156 -19.83 -20.87 -30.12
CA GLY A 156 -19.58 -19.67 -30.94
C GLY A 156 -19.63 -18.35 -30.17
N GLU A 157 -20.13 -18.36 -28.92
CA GLU A 157 -20.20 -17.20 -28.04
C GLU A 157 -18.81 -16.72 -27.61
N ILE A 158 -18.60 -15.41 -27.57
CA ILE A 158 -17.39 -14.82 -26.97
C ILE A 158 -17.63 -14.74 -25.45
N ILE A 159 -16.88 -15.55 -24.70
CA ILE A 159 -17.03 -15.66 -23.24
C ILE A 159 -16.07 -14.74 -22.47
N LEU A 160 -14.91 -14.44 -23.05
CA LEU A 160 -13.89 -13.55 -22.49
C LEU A 160 -13.36 -12.66 -23.62
N ARG A 161 -13.04 -11.42 -23.29
CA ARG A 161 -12.60 -10.39 -24.23
C ARG A 161 -11.12 -10.10 -24.08
N ARG A 162 -10.48 -9.78 -25.19
CA ARG A 162 -9.11 -9.25 -25.19
C ARG A 162 -8.98 -8.10 -24.19
N GLY A 163 -7.97 -8.17 -23.33
CA GLY A 163 -7.70 -7.19 -22.27
C GLY A 163 -8.23 -7.61 -20.89
N ASP A 164 -9.05 -8.66 -20.80
CA ASP A 164 -9.50 -9.19 -19.51
C ASP A 164 -8.31 -9.71 -18.68
N VAL A 165 -8.30 -9.38 -17.39
CA VAL A 165 -7.35 -9.92 -16.43
C VAL A 165 -7.88 -11.26 -15.93
N LEU A 166 -7.11 -12.32 -16.10
CA LEU A 166 -7.54 -13.67 -15.74
C LEU A 166 -7.48 -13.87 -14.22
N THR A 167 -8.63 -13.87 -13.57
CA THR A 167 -8.78 -14.23 -12.15
C THR A 167 -9.28 -15.67 -12.02
N SER A 168 -9.56 -16.13 -10.80
CA SER A 168 -10.17 -17.46 -10.58
C SER A 168 -11.51 -17.63 -11.31
N ARG A 169 -12.21 -16.53 -11.60
CA ARG A 169 -13.47 -16.56 -12.35
C ARG A 169 -13.21 -16.90 -13.81
N GLU A 170 -12.34 -16.13 -14.46
CA GLU A 170 -12.04 -16.30 -15.89
C GLU A 170 -11.30 -17.62 -16.15
N THR A 171 -10.33 -18.01 -15.31
CA THR A 171 -9.65 -19.30 -15.46
C THR A 171 -10.59 -20.49 -15.21
N GLY A 172 -11.61 -20.34 -14.35
CA GLY A 172 -12.66 -21.33 -14.17
C GLY A 172 -13.56 -21.49 -15.41
N VAL A 173 -13.92 -20.39 -16.08
CA VAL A 173 -14.67 -20.44 -17.34
C VAL A 173 -13.85 -21.12 -18.43
N LEU A 174 -12.56 -20.77 -18.58
CA LEU A 174 -11.64 -21.42 -19.52
C LEU A 174 -11.53 -22.93 -19.28
N ALA A 175 -11.43 -23.35 -18.01
CA ALA A 175 -11.46 -24.77 -17.66
C ALA A 175 -12.78 -25.43 -18.05
N ALA A 176 -13.92 -24.76 -17.83
CA ALA A 176 -15.25 -25.30 -18.10
C ALA A 176 -15.51 -25.54 -19.60
N ILE A 177 -14.88 -24.77 -20.48
CA ILE A 177 -14.94 -24.97 -21.94
C ILE A 177 -13.79 -25.85 -22.48
N GLY A 178 -12.89 -26.31 -21.61
CA GLY A 178 -11.82 -27.24 -21.95
C GLY A 178 -10.56 -26.61 -22.55
N GLU A 179 -10.35 -25.31 -22.37
CA GLU A 179 -9.14 -24.64 -22.86
C GLU A 179 -7.91 -25.00 -22.00
N THR A 180 -6.83 -25.42 -22.65
CA THR A 180 -5.57 -25.80 -21.97
C THR A 180 -4.44 -24.79 -22.22
N GLU A 181 -4.45 -24.11 -23.36
CA GLU A 181 -3.45 -23.10 -23.74
C GLU A 181 -4.12 -21.77 -24.00
N ILE A 182 -3.77 -20.76 -23.19
CA ILE A 182 -4.47 -19.47 -23.18
C ILE A 182 -3.59 -18.42 -23.88
N PRO A 183 -4.11 -17.73 -24.92
CA PRO A 183 -3.40 -16.64 -25.58
C PRO A 183 -3.39 -15.41 -24.68
N VAL A 184 -2.24 -15.11 -24.08
CA VAL A 184 -2.05 -13.99 -23.17
C VAL A 184 -1.03 -13.00 -23.74
N PHE A 185 -1.10 -11.75 -23.31
CA PHE A 185 -0.04 -10.79 -23.61
C PHE A 185 1.25 -11.21 -22.90
N MET A 186 2.38 -11.05 -23.60
CA MET A 186 3.69 -11.24 -23.01
C MET A 186 3.94 -10.18 -21.94
N GLN A 187 4.63 -10.55 -20.87
CA GLN A 187 4.99 -9.62 -19.80
C GLN A 187 6.26 -8.86 -20.19
N PRO A 188 6.25 -7.51 -20.23
CA PRO A 188 7.44 -6.75 -20.57
C PRO A 188 8.53 -6.92 -19.53
N LYS A 189 9.78 -7.06 -19.97
CA LYS A 189 10.94 -7.14 -19.09
C LYS A 189 11.40 -5.74 -18.75
N VAL A 190 11.51 -5.45 -17.45
CA VAL A 190 11.96 -4.14 -16.96
C VAL A 190 13.29 -4.30 -16.22
N GLY A 191 14.37 -3.87 -16.85
CA GLY A 191 15.70 -3.85 -16.25
C GLY A 191 15.81 -2.77 -15.18
N ILE A 192 16.32 -3.11 -14.00
CA ILE A 192 16.49 -2.18 -12.87
C ILE A 192 17.97 -2.17 -12.46
N ILE A 193 18.60 -1.01 -12.58
CA ILE A 193 19.99 -0.75 -12.21
C ILE A 193 19.97 0.29 -11.08
N SER A 194 20.65 0.01 -9.98
CA SER A 194 20.89 1.00 -8.93
C SER A 194 22.31 1.56 -9.06
N THR A 195 22.48 2.85 -8.80
CA THR A 195 23.77 3.53 -8.90
C THR A 195 24.08 4.35 -7.65
N GLY A 196 25.32 4.27 -7.18
CA GLY A 196 25.84 5.11 -6.09
C GLY A 196 26.82 4.37 -5.19
N ASP A 197 27.87 5.08 -4.78
CA ASP A 197 28.90 4.54 -3.88
C ASP A 197 28.38 4.29 -2.45
N GLU A 198 27.30 4.99 -2.06
CA GLU A 198 26.64 4.81 -0.77
C GLU A 198 25.73 3.58 -0.70
N ILE A 199 25.41 2.98 -1.85
CA ILE A 199 24.34 1.98 -1.97
C ILE A 199 24.89 0.57 -1.69
N ILE A 200 24.27 -0.12 -0.72
CA ILE A 200 24.56 -1.53 -0.42
C ILE A 200 23.30 -2.40 -0.55
N PRO A 201 23.44 -3.68 -0.92
CA PRO A 201 22.30 -4.59 -0.97
C PRO A 201 21.83 -4.95 0.46
N PRO A 202 20.51 -5.19 0.66
CA PRO A 202 19.99 -5.74 1.90
C PRO A 202 20.74 -7.01 2.34
N GLY A 203 21.00 -7.15 3.64
CA GLY A 203 21.73 -8.29 4.22
C GLY A 203 23.21 -8.02 4.52
N GLN A 204 23.80 -6.96 3.96
CA GLN A 204 25.12 -6.47 4.38
C GLN A 204 25.03 -5.66 5.69
N THR A 205 26.12 -5.58 6.45
CA THR A 205 26.19 -4.78 7.68
C THR A 205 26.16 -3.29 7.35
N MET A 206 25.22 -2.57 7.96
CA MET A 206 25.12 -1.11 7.84
C MET A 206 26.37 -0.43 8.41
N GLN A 207 26.94 0.50 7.66
CA GLN A 207 28.05 1.35 8.09
C GLN A 207 27.67 2.82 7.97
N PRO A 208 28.30 3.73 8.73
CA PRO A 208 28.16 5.16 8.51
C PRO A 208 28.35 5.51 7.03
N SER A 209 27.57 6.46 6.52
CA SER A 209 27.52 6.90 5.10
C SER A 209 26.94 5.92 4.08
N LEU A 210 26.61 4.69 4.44
CA LEU A 210 25.93 3.75 3.54
C LEU A 210 24.42 3.75 3.75
N VAL A 211 23.68 3.35 2.71
CA VAL A 211 22.23 3.14 2.75
C VAL A 211 21.87 1.88 1.97
N TYR A 212 20.79 1.21 2.38
CA TYR A 212 20.31 0.04 1.64
C TYR A 212 19.59 0.43 0.35
N ASP A 213 19.74 -0.40 -0.68
CA ASP A 213 18.99 -0.28 -1.92
C ASP A 213 17.50 -0.65 -1.74
N SER A 214 16.72 0.32 -1.28
CA SER A 214 15.27 0.19 -1.15
C SER A 214 14.54 0.42 -2.48
N ASN A 215 15.08 1.25 -3.37
CA ASN A 215 14.43 1.61 -4.62
C ASN A 215 14.32 0.41 -5.56
N ALA A 216 15.39 -0.39 -5.71
CA ALA A 216 15.32 -1.56 -6.58
C ALA A 216 14.21 -2.54 -6.17
N ARG A 217 14.01 -2.74 -4.86
CA ARG A 217 12.90 -3.57 -4.34
C ARG A 217 11.55 -2.96 -4.65
N ILE A 218 11.35 -1.68 -4.31
CA ILE A 218 10.09 -0.95 -4.56
C ILE A 218 9.73 -0.99 -6.06
N LEU A 219 10.69 -0.73 -6.93
CA LEU A 219 10.48 -0.73 -8.38
C LEU A 219 10.19 -2.15 -8.90
N ALA A 220 10.89 -3.17 -8.41
CA ALA A 220 10.64 -4.55 -8.84
C ALA A 220 9.22 -5.02 -8.49
N ASP A 221 8.74 -4.69 -7.29
CA ASP A 221 7.35 -4.99 -6.88
C ASP A 221 6.35 -4.20 -7.72
N ALA A 222 6.55 -2.89 -7.87
CA ALA A 222 5.66 -2.04 -8.68
C ALA A 222 5.60 -2.48 -10.15
N VAL A 223 6.71 -2.92 -10.74
CA VAL A 223 6.75 -3.52 -12.09
C VAL A 223 5.89 -4.79 -12.15
N THR A 224 6.01 -5.65 -11.14
CA THR A 224 5.24 -6.91 -11.06
C THR A 224 3.73 -6.62 -10.98
N GLU A 225 3.31 -5.66 -10.15
CA GLU A 225 1.91 -5.22 -10.01
C GLU A 225 1.34 -4.70 -11.34
N LEU A 226 2.17 -4.08 -12.17
CA LEU A 226 1.77 -3.59 -13.50
C LEU A 226 1.65 -4.70 -14.55
N GLY A 227 1.98 -5.95 -14.22
CA GLY A 227 1.88 -7.11 -15.11
C GLY A 227 3.17 -7.36 -15.91
N ALA A 228 4.29 -6.81 -15.46
CA ALA A 228 5.60 -6.90 -16.10
C ALA A 228 6.58 -7.73 -15.26
N THR A 229 7.71 -8.12 -15.86
CA THR A 229 8.73 -8.95 -15.22
C THR A 229 9.95 -8.08 -14.86
N PRO A 230 10.25 -7.86 -13.57
CA PRO A 230 11.44 -7.12 -13.18
C PRO A 230 12.71 -7.96 -13.39
N VAL A 231 13.74 -7.34 -13.95
CA VAL A 231 15.08 -7.90 -14.10
C VAL A 231 16.04 -7.06 -13.26
N ASN A 232 16.43 -7.59 -12.10
CA ASN A 232 17.40 -6.92 -11.24
C ASN A 232 18.81 -7.07 -11.83
N LEU A 233 19.39 -5.95 -12.26
CA LEU A 233 20.73 -5.89 -12.86
C LEU A 233 21.81 -5.48 -11.85
N GLY A 234 21.43 -5.22 -10.59
CA GLY A 234 22.33 -5.00 -9.47
C GLY A 234 22.69 -3.54 -9.22
N ILE A 235 23.68 -3.36 -8.33
CA ILE A 235 24.19 -2.05 -7.91
C ILE A 235 25.52 -1.82 -8.62
N VAL A 236 25.62 -0.68 -9.32
CA VAL A 236 26.84 -0.21 -9.96
C VAL A 236 27.38 0.95 -9.13
N GLN A 237 28.61 0.82 -8.65
CA GLN A 237 29.35 1.94 -8.04
C GLN A 237 29.58 3.03 -9.10
N ASP A 238 29.93 4.25 -8.73
CA ASP A 238 30.05 5.39 -9.65
C ASP A 238 31.25 5.26 -10.61
N HIS A 239 31.14 4.32 -11.58
CA HIS A 239 32.13 3.97 -12.58
C HIS A 239 31.49 3.90 -13.98
N ALA A 240 31.67 4.97 -14.77
CA ALA A 240 31.03 5.15 -16.08
C ALA A 240 31.12 3.95 -17.01
N GLY A 241 32.31 3.38 -17.21
CA GLY A 241 32.47 2.25 -18.12
C GLY A 241 31.74 0.96 -17.71
N GLN A 242 31.48 0.76 -16.41
CA GLN A 242 30.70 -0.40 -15.94
C GLN A 242 29.20 -0.15 -16.16
N LEU A 243 28.76 1.09 -15.90
CA LEU A 243 27.38 1.49 -16.13
C LEU A 243 27.01 1.48 -17.62
N GLU A 244 27.91 1.93 -18.50
CA GLU A 244 27.75 1.87 -19.96
C GLU A 244 27.53 0.42 -20.44
N GLN A 245 28.41 -0.50 -20.05
CA GLN A 245 28.30 -1.91 -20.42
C GLN A 245 27.00 -2.55 -19.92
N LEU A 246 26.61 -2.25 -18.67
CA LEU A 246 25.38 -2.80 -18.10
C LEU A 246 24.14 -2.20 -18.75
N LEU A 247 24.16 -0.90 -19.10
CA LEU A 247 23.07 -0.24 -19.81
C LEU A 247 22.88 -0.82 -21.21
N GLU A 248 23.95 -1.06 -21.96
CA GLU A 248 23.89 -1.72 -23.27
C GLU A 248 23.26 -3.11 -23.16
N GLN A 249 23.71 -3.92 -22.20
CA GLN A 249 23.13 -5.23 -21.94
C GLN A 249 21.63 -5.15 -21.55
N ALA A 250 21.25 -4.14 -20.76
CA ALA A 250 19.87 -3.91 -20.36
C ALA A 250 18.98 -3.57 -21.57
N ILE A 251 19.44 -2.67 -22.45
CA ILE A 251 18.71 -2.25 -23.65
C ILE A 251 18.50 -3.43 -24.61
N GLU A 252 19.48 -4.35 -24.73
CA GLU A 252 19.34 -5.55 -25.55
C GLU A 252 18.35 -6.56 -24.97
N SER A 253 18.35 -6.76 -23.65
CA SER A 253 17.62 -7.86 -22.99
C SER A 253 16.26 -7.48 -22.40
N CYS A 254 15.96 -6.19 -22.27
CA CYS A 254 14.74 -5.67 -21.64
C CYS A 254 13.93 -4.76 -22.59
N ASP A 255 12.66 -4.55 -22.25
CA ASP A 255 11.74 -3.67 -22.97
C ASP A 255 11.71 -2.26 -22.36
N VAL A 256 12.04 -2.15 -21.07
CA VAL A 256 12.17 -0.90 -20.31
C VAL A 256 13.43 -0.97 -19.47
N VAL A 257 14.19 0.11 -19.34
CA VAL A 257 15.35 0.19 -18.44
C VAL A 257 15.18 1.35 -17.46
N LEU A 258 15.35 1.05 -16.17
CA LEU A 258 15.27 1.99 -15.07
C LEU A 258 16.63 2.08 -14.38
N LEU A 259 17.11 3.30 -14.22
CA LEU A 259 18.25 3.62 -13.38
C LEU A 259 17.73 4.32 -12.13
N SER A 260 18.09 3.83 -10.95
CA SER A 260 17.72 4.42 -9.66
C SER A 260 18.94 5.06 -9.02
N GLY A 261 18.98 6.39 -8.98
CA GLY A 261 20.14 7.16 -8.52
C GLY A 261 20.88 7.85 -9.67
N GLY A 262 21.83 8.72 -9.34
CA GLY A 262 22.66 9.42 -10.34
C GLY A 262 21.93 10.50 -11.17
N THR A 263 20.80 11.03 -10.67
CA THR A 263 19.93 11.97 -11.42
C THR A 263 20.35 13.44 -11.38
N SER A 264 21.32 13.82 -10.56
CA SER A 264 21.72 15.23 -10.41
C SER A 264 22.90 15.57 -11.35
N LYS A 265 23.43 16.80 -11.29
CA LYS A 265 24.72 17.18 -11.92
C LYS A 265 25.79 17.45 -10.85
N GLY A 266 25.79 16.68 -9.76
CA GLY A 266 26.94 16.63 -8.85
C GLY A 266 28.15 16.05 -9.57
N GLU A 267 29.37 16.32 -9.10
CA GLU A 267 30.59 15.81 -9.75
C GLU A 267 30.59 14.26 -9.90
N GLY A 268 29.85 13.55 -9.05
CA GLY A 268 29.67 12.09 -9.07
C GLY A 268 28.49 11.54 -9.88
N ASP A 269 27.57 12.37 -10.41
CA ASP A 269 26.40 11.83 -11.14
C ASP A 269 26.79 11.36 -12.56
N ILE A 270 26.94 10.04 -12.72
CA ILE A 270 27.42 9.41 -13.95
C ILE A 270 26.26 8.92 -14.83
N SER A 271 25.11 8.56 -14.26
CA SER A 271 23.95 8.02 -15.00
C SER A 271 23.49 8.94 -16.12
N TYR A 272 23.40 10.25 -15.87
CA TYR A 272 23.07 11.22 -16.91
C TYR A 272 24.09 11.23 -18.06
N LYS A 273 25.40 11.19 -17.77
CA LYS A 273 26.46 11.24 -18.80
C LYS A 273 26.41 10.03 -19.72
N VAL A 274 26.14 8.85 -19.14
CA VAL A 274 26.00 7.60 -19.88
C VAL A 274 24.75 7.62 -20.75
N VAL A 275 23.62 8.11 -20.22
CA VAL A 275 22.35 8.21 -20.98
C VAL A 275 22.39 9.32 -22.04
N GLU A 276 23.16 10.40 -21.84
CA GLU A 276 23.35 11.48 -22.83
C GLU A 276 24.04 10.98 -24.11
N ALA A 277 24.80 9.87 -24.03
CA ALA A 277 25.40 9.23 -25.20
C ALA A 277 24.38 8.46 -26.06
N LEU A 278 23.17 8.18 -25.54
CA LEU A 278 22.11 7.52 -26.29
C LEU A 278 21.52 8.44 -27.37
N ASN A 279 21.17 7.85 -28.50
CA ASN A 279 20.49 8.52 -29.61
C ASN A 279 19.17 7.79 -29.93
N ASP A 280 18.32 8.39 -30.77
CA ASP A 280 17.01 7.88 -31.26
C ASP A 280 15.84 7.80 -30.25
N PRO A 281 15.29 8.95 -29.78
CA PRO A 281 15.79 10.33 -29.84
C PRO A 281 16.78 10.70 -28.72
N GLY A 282 17.16 9.76 -27.84
CA GLY A 282 17.96 10.05 -26.65
C GLY A 282 17.11 10.71 -25.55
N ILE A 283 17.68 11.69 -24.85
CA ILE A 283 16.98 12.41 -23.77
C ILE A 283 15.87 13.29 -24.34
N VAL A 284 14.63 13.04 -23.93
CA VAL A 284 13.45 13.83 -24.34
C VAL A 284 12.99 14.83 -23.27
N ALA A 285 13.31 14.56 -22.01
CA ALA A 285 13.10 15.47 -20.89
C ALA A 285 14.16 15.22 -19.80
N HIS A 286 14.76 16.29 -19.27
CA HIS A 286 15.68 16.18 -18.14
C HIS A 286 15.52 17.35 -17.19
N GLY A 287 14.93 17.07 -16.03
CA GLY A 287 14.42 18.10 -15.14
C GLY A 287 12.96 18.40 -15.44
N VAL A 288 12.04 17.93 -14.60
CA VAL A 288 10.61 18.24 -14.73
C VAL A 288 10.18 19.10 -13.54
N ALA A 289 9.29 20.05 -13.74
CA ALA A 289 8.76 20.93 -12.69
C ALA A 289 7.81 20.17 -11.73
N LEU A 290 8.36 19.19 -11.01
CA LEU A 290 7.67 18.32 -10.04
C LEU A 290 8.26 18.43 -8.64
N LYS A 291 7.41 18.13 -7.66
CA LYS A 291 7.79 18.00 -6.25
C LYS A 291 7.01 16.84 -5.61
N PRO A 292 7.65 15.76 -5.13
CA PRO A 292 9.05 15.41 -5.35
C PRO A 292 9.34 15.01 -6.81
N GLY A 293 10.61 14.80 -7.15
CA GLY A 293 10.98 14.16 -8.42
C GLY A 293 11.51 15.06 -9.54
N LYS A 294 11.82 16.33 -9.24
CA LYS A 294 12.43 17.27 -10.20
C LYS A 294 13.53 16.66 -11.09
N PRO A 295 14.54 15.91 -10.58
CA PRO A 295 15.71 15.56 -11.38
C PRO A 295 15.50 14.34 -12.30
N ILE A 296 14.27 13.87 -12.50
CA ILE A 296 13.99 12.77 -13.45
C ILE A 296 14.58 13.05 -14.83
N CYS A 297 15.15 12.02 -15.45
CA CYS A 297 15.58 12.02 -16.85
C CYS A 297 14.80 10.97 -17.62
N LEU A 298 14.01 11.43 -18.61
CA LEU A 298 13.28 10.59 -19.55
C LEU A 298 14.10 10.53 -20.84
N ALA A 299 14.58 9.34 -21.18
CA ALA A 299 15.22 9.07 -22.45
C ALA A 299 14.54 7.92 -23.17
N VAL A 300 14.68 7.91 -24.48
CA VAL A 300 14.17 6.86 -25.35
C VAL A 300 15.25 6.50 -26.35
N THR A 301 15.49 5.21 -26.55
CA THR A 301 16.38 4.70 -27.59
C THR A 301 15.76 3.46 -28.21
N GLN A 302 15.81 3.31 -29.53
CA GLN A 302 15.18 2.19 -30.23
C GLN A 302 13.67 2.04 -29.89
N ALA A 303 12.98 3.17 -29.66
CA ALA A 303 11.61 3.24 -29.16
C ALA A 303 11.36 2.60 -27.78
N LYS A 304 12.42 2.21 -27.05
CA LYS A 304 12.37 1.69 -25.68
C LYS A 304 12.65 2.80 -24.66
N PRO A 305 11.91 2.87 -23.55
CA PRO A 305 12.16 3.81 -22.48
C PRO A 305 13.43 3.46 -21.68
N VAL A 306 14.30 4.45 -21.49
CA VAL A 306 15.44 4.43 -20.56
C VAL A 306 15.27 5.60 -19.61
N VAL A 307 14.96 5.33 -18.34
CA VAL A 307 14.55 6.36 -17.39
C VAL A 307 15.47 6.38 -16.18
N ILE A 308 16.01 7.56 -15.86
CA ILE A 308 16.74 7.80 -14.62
C ILE A 308 15.77 8.38 -13.60
N LEU A 309 15.48 7.58 -12.57
CA LEU A 309 14.61 7.91 -11.45
C LEU A 309 15.42 8.54 -10.31
N PRO A 310 14.86 9.53 -9.59
CA PRO A 310 15.51 10.17 -8.45
C PRO A 310 15.99 9.17 -7.39
N GLY A 311 17.14 9.42 -6.76
CA GLY A 311 17.69 8.51 -5.74
C GLY A 311 16.83 8.37 -4.47
N PHE A 312 15.98 9.36 -4.15
CA PHE A 312 15.10 9.26 -2.98
C PHE A 312 13.87 8.37 -3.24
N PRO A 313 13.53 7.43 -2.34
CA PRO A 313 12.48 6.43 -2.59
C PRO A 313 11.11 6.99 -2.97
N THR A 314 10.61 7.97 -2.21
CA THR A 314 9.31 8.58 -2.49
C THR A 314 9.33 9.31 -3.83
N SER A 315 10.43 10.02 -4.14
CA SER A 315 10.59 10.67 -5.44
C SER A 315 10.59 9.65 -6.59
N ALA A 316 11.35 8.56 -6.45
CA ALA A 316 11.48 7.51 -7.46
C ALA A 316 10.12 6.91 -7.81
N ILE A 317 9.39 6.46 -6.79
CA ILE A 317 8.12 5.75 -7.00
C ILE A 317 7.03 6.69 -7.56
N PHE A 318 7.01 7.96 -7.14
CA PHE A 318 6.11 8.95 -7.75
C PHE A 318 6.42 9.14 -9.23
N THR A 319 7.67 9.41 -9.58
CA THR A 319 8.06 9.60 -10.98
C THR A 319 7.87 8.35 -11.83
N PHE A 320 8.04 7.16 -11.22
CA PHE A 320 7.74 5.89 -11.85
C PHE A 320 6.25 5.76 -12.16
N HIS A 321 5.37 5.98 -11.18
CA HIS A 321 3.92 5.90 -11.40
C HIS A 321 3.40 6.96 -12.38
N GLU A 322 4.05 8.11 -12.40
CA GLU A 322 3.69 9.23 -13.25
C GLU A 322 4.02 8.99 -14.72
N PHE A 323 5.27 8.61 -15.03
CA PHE A 323 5.75 8.55 -16.42
C PHE A 323 5.96 7.12 -16.93
N VAL A 324 6.37 6.19 -16.07
CA VAL A 324 6.81 4.84 -16.48
C VAL A 324 5.66 3.83 -16.40
N ALA A 325 4.89 3.86 -15.31
CA ALA A 325 3.80 2.92 -15.11
C ALA A 325 2.73 2.95 -16.21
N PRO A 326 2.31 4.11 -16.76
CA PRO A 326 1.40 4.14 -17.89
C PRO A 326 1.96 3.44 -19.13
N VAL A 327 3.26 3.55 -19.38
CA VAL A 327 3.96 2.88 -20.50
C VAL A 327 3.97 1.37 -20.29
N ILE A 328 4.41 0.90 -19.11
CA ILE A 328 4.47 -0.54 -18.79
C ILE A 328 3.08 -1.20 -18.93
N ARG A 329 2.01 -0.54 -18.48
CA ARG A 329 0.63 -1.05 -18.62
C ARG A 329 0.28 -1.32 -20.08
N LEU A 330 0.55 -0.35 -20.96
CA LEU A 330 0.27 -0.48 -22.39
C LEU A 330 1.12 -1.56 -23.04
N LEU A 331 2.41 -1.64 -22.68
CA LEU A 331 3.33 -2.70 -23.15
C LEU A 331 2.89 -4.10 -22.68
N ALA A 332 2.28 -4.21 -21.50
CA ALA A 332 1.70 -5.43 -20.96
C ALA A 332 0.31 -5.76 -21.53
N GLY A 333 -0.26 -4.92 -22.40
CA GLY A 333 -1.59 -5.11 -22.97
C GLY A 333 -2.74 -4.76 -22.03
N LYS A 334 -2.47 -4.05 -20.92
CA LYS A 334 -3.51 -3.44 -20.08
C LYS A 334 -4.06 -2.17 -20.73
N THR A 335 -5.31 -1.85 -20.45
CA THR A 335 -5.87 -0.53 -20.77
C THR A 335 -5.26 0.55 -19.87
N PRO A 336 -5.29 1.83 -20.29
CA PRO A 336 -5.08 2.94 -19.37
C PRO A 336 -6.06 2.80 -18.20
N GLN A 337 -5.53 2.63 -16.99
CA GLN A 337 -6.36 2.45 -15.80
C GLN A 337 -6.85 3.82 -15.33
N ASP A 338 -8.15 3.94 -15.06
CA ASP A 338 -8.66 5.00 -14.19
C ASP A 338 -8.16 4.71 -12.78
N GLN A 339 -7.24 5.53 -12.29
CA GLN A 339 -6.78 5.45 -10.92
C GLN A 339 -7.99 5.62 -9.99
N THR A 340 -8.12 4.77 -8.96
CA THR A 340 -9.18 4.95 -7.98
C THR A 340 -8.96 6.28 -7.26
N GLN A 341 -9.89 7.21 -7.46
CA GLN A 341 -9.89 8.51 -6.80
C GLN A 341 -11.01 8.57 -5.77
N LEU A 342 -10.72 9.17 -4.61
CA LEU A 342 -11.69 9.42 -3.55
C LEU A 342 -11.76 10.92 -3.24
N ASP A 343 -12.96 11.42 -3.03
CA ASP A 343 -13.18 12.77 -2.53
C ASP A 343 -12.85 12.82 -1.02
N ALA A 344 -12.06 13.83 -0.63
CA ALA A 344 -11.70 14.08 0.76
C ALA A 344 -11.59 15.59 1.05
N ARG A 345 -11.40 15.94 2.31
CA ARG A 345 -11.08 17.29 2.76
C ARG A 345 -9.68 17.34 3.34
N LEU A 346 -8.90 18.36 2.97
CA LEU A 346 -7.55 18.52 3.50
C LEU A 346 -7.59 18.84 5.01
N ALA A 347 -6.99 17.99 5.84
CA ALA A 347 -7.05 18.13 7.29
C ALA A 347 -6.15 19.24 7.85
N VAL A 348 -5.10 19.62 7.12
CA VAL A 348 -4.13 20.65 7.54
C VAL A 348 -3.73 21.49 6.34
N ARG A 349 -3.78 22.81 6.48
CA ARG A 349 -3.31 23.76 5.47
C ARG A 349 -1.93 23.37 4.96
N LYS A 350 -1.77 23.36 3.64
CA LYS A 350 -0.51 23.03 2.97
C LYS A 350 -0.06 24.18 2.07
N ARG A 351 1.23 24.50 2.14
CA ARG A 351 1.91 25.40 1.20
C ARG A 351 2.79 24.61 0.24
N SER A 352 2.73 24.98 -1.04
CA SER A 352 3.58 24.52 -2.13
C SER A 352 4.39 25.69 -2.70
N GLU A 353 5.43 25.38 -3.47
CA GLU A 353 6.21 26.36 -4.23
C GLU A 353 5.54 26.59 -5.59
N ILE A 354 5.35 27.86 -5.98
CA ILE A 354 4.81 28.20 -7.30
C ILE A 354 5.76 27.70 -8.40
N GLY A 355 5.19 27.18 -9.49
CA GLY A 355 5.92 26.73 -10.67
C GLY A 355 6.26 25.25 -10.68
N ARG A 356 5.80 24.47 -9.68
CA ARG A 356 5.94 23.01 -9.66
C ARG A 356 4.65 22.33 -9.25
N THR A 357 4.32 21.24 -9.94
CA THR A 357 3.24 20.35 -9.49
C THR A 357 3.73 19.58 -8.26
N GLU A 358 3.03 19.67 -7.13
CA GLU A 358 3.39 18.95 -5.89
C GLU A 358 2.48 17.74 -5.67
N TYR A 359 3.07 16.54 -5.60
CA TYR A 359 2.40 15.32 -5.14
C TYR A 359 2.60 15.16 -3.65
N LEU A 360 1.50 15.19 -2.90
CA LEU A 360 1.49 15.12 -1.45
C LEU A 360 0.91 13.79 -1.01
N LEU A 361 1.73 12.92 -0.40
CA LEU A 361 1.22 11.70 0.24
C LEU A 361 0.23 12.07 1.34
N VAL A 362 -0.86 11.31 1.42
CA VAL A 362 -1.89 11.50 2.44
C VAL A 362 -2.34 10.20 3.08
N GLY A 363 -2.70 10.32 4.35
CA GLY A 363 -3.43 9.33 5.11
C GLY A 363 -4.90 9.72 5.14
N LEU A 364 -5.78 8.81 4.77
CA LEU A 364 -7.23 8.98 4.79
C LEU A 364 -7.81 8.49 6.12
N VAL A 365 -8.63 9.33 6.73
CA VAL A 365 -9.30 9.10 8.02
C VAL A 365 -10.79 9.40 7.84
N SER A 366 -11.66 8.58 8.44
CA SER A 366 -13.10 8.84 8.40
C SER A 366 -13.48 9.87 9.47
N GLY A 367 -14.12 10.96 9.05
CA GLY A 367 -14.67 11.98 9.94
C GLY A 367 -16.05 11.61 10.51
N PRO A 368 -16.67 12.52 11.30
CA PRO A 368 -17.96 12.27 11.96
C PRO A 368 -19.12 11.91 11.01
N ASP A 369 -19.14 12.50 9.82
CA ASP A 369 -20.21 12.35 8.81
C ASP A 369 -19.82 11.38 7.67
N GLU A 370 -18.94 10.42 7.92
CA GLU A 370 -18.31 9.52 6.93
C GLU A 370 -17.48 10.24 5.84
N THR A 371 -17.35 11.56 5.91
CA THR A 371 -16.47 12.34 5.03
C THR A 371 -15.01 11.99 5.31
N LEU A 372 -14.20 11.78 4.27
CA LEU A 372 -12.78 11.49 4.43
C LEU A 372 -11.97 12.76 4.69
N ALA A 373 -11.15 12.74 5.72
CA ALA A 373 -10.10 13.72 5.99
C ALA A 373 -8.76 13.21 5.46
N ALA A 374 -8.12 14.01 4.60
CA ALA A 374 -6.81 13.73 4.02
C ALA A 374 -5.71 14.44 4.83
N TYR A 375 -4.92 13.66 5.53
CA TYR A 375 -3.80 14.14 6.34
C TYR A 375 -2.50 14.09 5.55
N PRO A 376 -1.84 15.22 5.29
CA PRO A 376 -0.51 15.24 4.70
C PRO A 376 0.48 14.36 5.48
N MET A 377 1.06 13.37 4.80
CA MET A 377 2.06 12.48 5.34
C MET A 377 3.42 12.90 4.80
N GLY A 378 4.38 13.21 5.67
CA GLY A 378 5.74 13.42 5.20
C GLY A 378 6.72 14.08 6.18
N LYS A 379 7.94 13.53 6.17
CA LYS A 379 9.16 14.12 6.76
C LYS A 379 10.16 14.58 5.67
N GLY A 380 9.73 14.68 4.41
CA GLY A 380 10.58 14.96 3.24
C GLY A 380 10.60 13.79 2.24
N SER A 381 11.21 13.98 1.07
CA SER A 381 11.20 13.04 -0.06
C SER A 381 11.94 11.71 0.16
N GLY A 382 12.75 11.60 1.21
CA GLY A 382 13.57 10.40 1.50
C GLY A 382 12.90 9.36 2.40
N SER A 383 11.62 9.51 2.77
CA SER A 383 10.99 8.64 3.78
C SER A 383 10.27 7.43 3.17
N VAL A 384 10.90 6.26 3.26
CA VAL A 384 10.29 4.96 2.87
C VAL A 384 9.04 4.64 3.69
N THR A 385 9.09 4.87 5.02
CA THR A 385 7.97 4.57 5.92
C THR A 385 6.74 5.41 5.65
N THR A 386 6.92 6.67 5.23
CA THR A 386 5.79 7.53 4.85
C THR A 386 5.07 6.96 3.64
N PHE A 387 5.80 6.49 2.64
CA PHE A 387 5.21 5.86 1.46
C PHE A 387 4.42 4.60 1.83
N SER A 388 4.99 3.72 2.66
CA SER A 388 4.33 2.48 3.09
C SER A 388 3.03 2.69 3.88
N HIS A 389 2.89 3.81 4.59
CA HIS A 389 1.70 4.09 5.41
C HIS A 389 0.68 4.99 4.72
N ALA A 390 0.99 5.54 3.55
CA ALA A 390 0.10 6.43 2.83
C ALA A 390 -1.00 5.64 2.11
N ASP A 391 -2.23 6.12 2.19
CA ASP A 391 -3.35 5.53 1.43
C ASP A 391 -3.36 6.01 -0.02
N GLY A 392 -2.84 7.22 -0.24
CA GLY A 392 -2.89 7.89 -1.53
C GLY A 392 -2.05 9.15 -1.59
N PHE A 393 -2.27 9.95 -2.63
CA PHE A 393 -1.68 11.27 -2.78
C PHE A 393 -2.65 12.28 -3.39
N ILE A 394 -2.40 13.56 -3.12
CA ILE A 394 -3.07 14.71 -3.72
C ILE A 394 -2.11 15.37 -4.70
N THR A 395 -2.62 15.80 -5.86
CA THR A 395 -1.87 16.62 -6.82
C THR A 395 -2.21 18.09 -6.64
N MET A 396 -1.23 18.90 -6.24
CA MET A 396 -1.33 20.36 -6.21
C MET A 396 -0.84 20.93 -7.53
N ASP A 397 -1.68 21.75 -8.17
CA ASP A 397 -1.33 22.40 -9.44
C ASP A 397 -0.14 23.38 -9.27
N ARG A 398 0.65 23.55 -10.33
CA ARG A 398 1.82 24.43 -10.37
C ARG A 398 1.52 25.90 -10.08
N HIS A 399 0.28 26.36 -10.26
CA HIS A 399 -0.16 27.72 -9.97
C HIS A 399 -0.77 27.86 -8.57
N GLN A 400 -0.88 26.77 -7.81
CA GLN A 400 -1.49 26.74 -6.49
C GLN A 400 -0.42 26.78 -5.38
N GLU A 401 -0.29 27.94 -4.74
CA GLU A 401 0.66 28.11 -3.63
C GLU A 401 0.11 27.53 -2.31
N ILE A 402 -1.20 27.63 -2.09
CA ILE A 402 -1.83 27.28 -0.82
C ILE A 402 -3.06 26.43 -1.08
N LEU A 403 -3.13 25.28 -0.40
CA LEU A 403 -4.38 24.60 -0.11
C LEU A 403 -4.77 24.89 1.33
N GLU A 404 -5.93 25.52 1.50
CA GLU A 404 -6.47 25.81 2.83
C GLU A 404 -6.98 24.53 3.51
N GLU A 405 -7.00 24.56 4.83
CA GLU A 405 -7.65 23.53 5.63
C GLU A 405 -9.13 23.41 5.20
N ASN A 406 -9.66 22.19 5.21
CA ASN A 406 -11.00 21.80 4.75
C ASN A 406 -11.28 21.98 3.25
N ALA A 407 -10.28 22.37 2.44
CA ALA A 407 -10.44 22.42 1.00
C ALA A 407 -10.81 21.03 0.44
N PRO A 408 -11.77 20.93 -0.51
CA PRO A 408 -12.07 19.68 -1.19
C PRO A 408 -10.88 19.27 -2.06
N VAL A 409 -10.50 18.01 -1.96
CA VAL A 409 -9.36 17.43 -2.68
C VAL A 409 -9.73 16.06 -3.21
N GLN A 410 -9.18 15.71 -4.38
CA GLN A 410 -9.24 14.35 -4.89
C GLN A 410 -7.95 13.62 -4.50
N VAL A 411 -8.11 12.45 -3.89
CA VAL A 411 -7.00 11.60 -3.48
C VAL A 411 -6.93 10.41 -4.43
N THR A 412 -5.83 10.32 -5.16
CA THR A 412 -5.48 9.12 -5.91
C THR A 412 -4.98 8.06 -4.92
N LEU A 413 -5.61 6.89 -4.89
CA LEU A 413 -5.16 5.80 -4.03
C LEU A 413 -3.89 5.14 -4.56
N LEU A 414 -2.98 4.79 -3.65
CA LEU A 414 -1.81 3.96 -3.96
C LEU A 414 -2.18 2.47 -4.00
N GLY A 415 -3.17 2.05 -3.21
CA GLY A 415 -3.73 0.69 -3.21
C GLY A 415 -5.04 0.57 -4.00
N GLY A 416 -5.46 -0.66 -4.29
CA GLY A 416 -6.69 -0.91 -5.05
C GLY A 416 -8.00 -0.52 -4.33
N GLN A 417 -8.01 -0.54 -3.00
CA GLN A 417 -9.16 -0.15 -2.16
C GLN A 417 -8.69 0.47 -0.84
N LEU A 418 -9.39 1.49 -0.36
CA LEU A 418 -9.16 2.07 0.97
C LEU A 418 -9.66 1.10 2.05
N GLN A 419 -8.80 0.79 3.02
CA GLN A 419 -9.20 0.09 4.23
C GLN A 419 -9.30 1.08 5.39
N VAL A 420 -10.52 1.31 5.88
CA VAL A 420 -10.76 2.17 7.04
C VAL A 420 -10.25 1.47 8.31
N ALA A 421 -9.59 2.23 9.19
CA ALA A 421 -9.06 1.73 10.44
C ALA A 421 -10.15 1.64 11.53
N ASP A 422 -10.08 0.59 12.36
CA ASP A 422 -10.93 0.42 13.55
C ASP A 422 -10.54 1.40 14.65
N LEU A 423 -9.26 1.78 14.70
CA LEU A 423 -8.72 2.78 15.63
C LEU A 423 -7.79 3.76 14.90
N VAL A 424 -8.10 5.05 15.01
CA VAL A 424 -7.29 6.14 14.45
C VAL A 424 -6.65 6.91 15.60
N VAL A 425 -5.31 6.88 15.65
CA VAL A 425 -4.51 7.62 16.61
C VAL A 425 -3.83 8.79 15.90
N ILE A 426 -4.08 10.02 16.35
CA ILE A 426 -3.50 11.22 15.76
C ILE A 426 -2.87 12.05 16.87
N GLY A 427 -1.55 12.25 16.84
CA GLY A 427 -0.87 13.00 17.89
C GLY A 427 0.65 12.94 17.85
N SER A 428 1.27 12.99 19.03
CA SER A 428 2.72 12.80 19.18
C SER A 428 3.11 11.34 19.03
N HIS A 429 4.22 11.06 18.36
CA HIS A 429 4.79 9.72 18.28
C HIS A 429 5.38 9.27 19.63
N CYS A 430 5.26 7.98 19.96
CA CYS A 430 5.98 7.34 21.06
C CYS A 430 6.16 5.84 20.82
N VAL A 431 7.33 5.30 21.18
CA VAL A 431 7.61 3.85 21.04
C VAL A 431 6.70 3.01 21.92
N GLY A 432 6.31 3.50 23.11
CA GLY A 432 5.34 2.82 23.96
C GLY A 432 3.95 2.71 23.31
N LEU A 433 3.57 3.69 22.48
CA LEU A 433 2.34 3.66 21.72
C LEU A 433 2.44 2.63 20.58
N ASP A 434 3.59 2.53 19.90
CA ASP A 434 3.81 1.52 18.86
C ASP A 434 3.62 0.09 19.42
N LEU A 435 4.06 -0.16 20.66
CA LEU A 435 3.84 -1.44 21.35
C LEU A 435 2.34 -1.72 21.58
N ILE A 436 1.59 -0.75 22.12
CA ILE A 436 0.15 -0.91 22.36
C ILE A 436 -0.60 -1.17 21.05
N LEU A 437 -0.24 -0.44 19.98
CA LEU A 437 -0.85 -0.61 18.66
C LEU A 437 -0.51 -1.97 18.03
N SER A 438 0.69 -2.51 18.29
CA SER A 438 1.07 -3.86 17.86
C SER A 438 0.20 -4.93 18.51
N GLU A 439 -0.02 -4.85 19.83
CA GLU A 439 -0.87 -5.81 20.56
C GLU A 439 -2.35 -5.73 20.15
N LEU A 440 -2.85 -4.52 19.88
CA LEU A 440 -4.18 -4.34 19.30
C LEU A 440 -4.30 -5.01 17.93
N GLN A 441 -3.28 -4.89 17.08
CA GLN A 441 -3.29 -5.47 15.75
C GLN A 441 -3.26 -7.00 15.80
N GLN A 442 -2.51 -7.59 16.71
CA GLN A 442 -2.55 -9.04 16.99
C GLN A 442 -3.92 -9.49 17.50
N SER A 443 -4.63 -8.61 18.20
CA SER A 443 -6.01 -8.84 18.67
C SER A 443 -7.08 -8.62 17.58
N GLY A 444 -6.67 -8.37 16.33
CA GLY A 444 -7.55 -8.26 15.17
C GLY A 444 -8.04 -6.84 14.83
N PHE A 445 -7.54 -5.81 15.51
CA PHE A 445 -7.90 -4.41 15.21
C PHE A 445 -6.96 -3.79 14.18
N ARG A 446 -7.52 -3.09 13.19
CA ARG A 446 -6.75 -2.28 12.25
C ARG A 446 -6.53 -0.90 12.84
N ASN A 447 -5.27 -0.52 12.97
CA ASN A 447 -4.89 0.74 13.59
C ASN A 447 -4.24 1.66 12.56
N LYS A 448 -4.52 2.96 12.63
CA LYS A 448 -3.83 4.00 11.85
C LYS A 448 -3.24 5.02 12.80
N SER A 449 -1.95 5.33 12.61
CA SER A 449 -1.23 6.31 13.43
C SER A 449 -0.72 7.46 12.55
N ILE A 450 -1.13 8.69 12.87
CA ILE A 450 -0.73 9.91 12.16
C ILE A 450 -0.03 10.86 13.13
N ASN A 451 1.23 11.18 12.81
CA ASN A 451 2.08 11.95 13.71
C ASN A 451 2.07 13.43 13.36
N VAL A 452 1.19 14.20 14.00
CA VAL A 452 1.04 15.66 13.85
C VAL A 452 1.50 16.45 15.08
N GLY A 453 2.03 15.76 16.10
CA GLY A 453 2.39 16.34 17.39
C GLY A 453 1.18 16.49 18.33
N SER A 454 1.44 16.79 19.60
CA SER A 454 0.40 16.82 20.64
C SER A 454 -0.72 17.81 20.33
N THR A 455 -0.39 19.06 20.00
CA THR A 455 -1.39 20.10 19.69
C THR A 455 -2.26 19.70 18.50
N GLY A 456 -1.65 19.25 17.39
CA GLY A 456 -2.41 18.80 16.22
C GLY A 456 -3.31 17.60 16.53
N GLY A 457 -2.87 16.70 17.42
CA GLY A 457 -3.65 15.56 17.87
C GLY A 457 -4.88 15.97 18.67
N VAL A 458 -4.74 16.94 19.58
CA VAL A 458 -5.89 17.47 20.34
C VAL A 458 -6.91 18.13 19.42
N GLU A 459 -6.47 18.94 18.46
CA GLU A 459 -7.42 19.54 17.50
C GLU A 459 -8.10 18.48 16.63
N ALA A 460 -7.38 17.43 16.21
CA ALA A 460 -7.97 16.30 15.49
C ALA A 460 -9.00 15.53 16.33
N ALA A 461 -8.75 15.37 17.63
CA ALA A 461 -9.70 14.79 18.58
C ALA A 461 -10.97 15.67 18.70
N ARG A 462 -10.83 17.00 18.81
CA ARG A 462 -11.98 17.91 18.84
C ARG A 462 -12.84 17.88 17.57
N ARG A 463 -12.21 17.69 16.40
CA ARG A 463 -12.92 17.53 15.12
C ARG A 463 -13.52 16.13 14.93
N GLY A 464 -13.28 15.19 15.85
CA GLY A 464 -13.77 13.81 15.77
C GLY A 464 -13.07 12.97 14.71
N GLU A 465 -11.89 13.40 14.23
CA GLU A 465 -11.05 12.68 13.26
C GLU A 465 -10.10 11.70 13.96
N ALA A 466 -9.71 11.98 15.21
CA ALA A 466 -8.92 11.08 16.03
C ALA A 466 -9.83 10.34 17.02
N ASP A 467 -9.67 9.02 17.13
CA ASP A 467 -10.24 8.28 18.25
C ASP A 467 -9.41 8.50 19.52
N ILE A 468 -8.09 8.61 19.37
CA ILE A 468 -7.13 8.82 20.45
C ILE A 468 -6.05 9.81 20.00
N ALA A 469 -5.68 10.74 20.88
CA ALA A 469 -4.57 11.65 20.70
C ALA A 469 -3.49 11.43 21.75
N GLY A 470 -2.30 10.96 21.33
CA GLY A 470 -1.12 10.86 22.20
C GLY A 470 -0.51 12.24 22.48
N VAL A 471 -0.37 12.60 23.76
CA VAL A 471 0.02 13.96 24.19
C VAL A 471 1.04 13.95 25.33
N HIS A 472 1.90 14.97 25.35
CA HIS A 472 2.92 15.16 26.41
C HIS A 472 3.31 16.65 26.56
N LEU A 473 2.32 17.53 26.69
CA LEU A 473 2.55 18.97 26.82
C LEU A 473 2.54 19.38 28.29
N LEU A 474 3.63 20.01 28.73
CA LEU A 474 3.73 20.66 30.02
C LEU A 474 2.98 21.99 29.99
N ASN A 475 2.19 22.30 31.03
CA ASN A 475 1.56 23.62 31.15
C ASN A 475 2.65 24.70 31.29
N PRO A 476 2.68 25.75 30.45
CA PRO A 476 3.69 26.82 30.57
C PRO A 476 3.67 27.57 31.92
N THR A 477 2.56 27.48 32.67
CA THR A 477 2.34 28.21 33.93
C THR A 477 2.36 27.33 35.19
N GLY A 478 2.67 26.03 35.07
CA GLY A 478 2.78 25.13 36.22
C GLY A 478 3.24 23.72 35.87
N ASP A 479 3.28 22.82 36.86
CA ASP A 479 3.97 21.52 36.72
C ASP A 479 3.05 20.36 36.28
N VAL A 480 1.94 20.66 35.62
CA VAL A 480 0.92 19.66 35.26
C VAL A 480 0.90 19.43 33.76
N TYR A 481 1.07 18.17 33.35
CA TYR A 481 0.97 17.78 31.95
C TYR A 481 -0.48 17.60 31.51
N ASN A 482 -0.75 17.94 30.25
CA ASN A 482 -1.93 17.59 29.45
C ASN A 482 -3.30 18.11 29.93
N LYS A 483 -3.53 18.36 31.23
CA LYS A 483 -4.84 18.80 31.77
C LYS A 483 -5.34 20.12 31.18
N HIS A 484 -4.43 21.02 30.84
CA HIS A 484 -4.77 22.32 30.25
C HIS A 484 -5.30 22.23 28.80
N LEU A 485 -5.22 21.05 28.18
CA LEU A 485 -5.70 20.78 26.83
C LEU A 485 -7.18 20.37 26.80
N LEU A 486 -7.77 20.06 27.96
CA LEU A 486 -9.12 19.52 28.08
C LEU A 486 -10.19 20.62 27.99
N ASP A 487 -11.32 20.22 27.44
CA ASP A 487 -12.61 20.91 27.48
C ASP A 487 -13.72 19.87 27.74
N ASP A 488 -14.99 20.28 27.72
CA ASP A 488 -16.13 19.41 28.03
C ASP A 488 -16.34 18.26 27.03
N SER A 489 -15.62 18.24 25.89
CA SER A 489 -15.74 17.21 24.86
C SER A 489 -14.65 16.13 24.93
N LEU A 490 -13.62 16.33 25.77
CA LEU A 490 -12.41 15.52 25.80
C LEU A 490 -12.18 14.87 27.17
N GLN A 491 -11.70 13.64 27.18
CA GLN A 491 -11.27 12.93 28.37
C GLN A 491 -9.77 12.63 28.32
N LEU A 492 -9.06 12.90 29.43
CA LEU A 492 -7.67 12.49 29.62
C LEU A 492 -7.60 11.10 30.26
N ILE A 493 -6.86 10.21 29.63
CA ILE A 493 -6.51 8.88 30.12
C ILE A 493 -5.00 8.85 30.37
N LYS A 494 -4.63 8.48 31.59
CA LYS A 494 -3.21 8.37 31.97
C LYS A 494 -2.56 7.22 31.22
N GLY A 495 -1.41 7.50 30.62
CA GLY A 495 -0.61 6.51 29.89
C GLY A 495 0.55 6.03 30.74
N TYR A 496 1.73 6.59 30.49
CA TYR A 496 2.97 6.21 31.17
C TYR A 496 3.94 7.40 31.27
N ARG A 497 4.85 7.32 32.22
CA ARG A 497 5.93 8.30 32.40
C ARG A 497 7.21 7.86 31.70
N ARG A 498 7.99 8.82 31.23
CA ARG A 498 9.29 8.62 30.58
C ARG A 498 10.33 9.54 31.22
N THR A 499 11.45 8.99 31.66
CA THR A 499 12.54 9.77 32.24
C THR A 499 13.27 10.53 31.13
N GLN A 500 13.38 11.86 31.26
CA GLN A 500 14.21 12.73 30.41
C GLN A 500 15.55 13.02 31.09
N GLY A 501 16.60 13.16 30.30
CA GLY A 501 17.95 13.35 30.83
C GLY A 501 18.98 13.77 29.78
N ILE A 502 20.15 14.18 30.27
CA ILE A 502 21.32 14.48 29.42
C ILE A 502 21.88 13.18 28.91
N LEU A 503 21.98 13.08 27.58
CA LEU A 503 22.57 11.97 26.86
C LEU A 503 23.92 12.42 26.29
N PHE A 504 24.94 11.59 26.43
CA PHE A 504 26.31 11.83 25.94
C PHE A 504 27.04 10.51 25.70
N ARG A 505 28.22 10.54 25.08
CA ARG A 505 29.01 9.32 24.82
C ARG A 505 29.62 8.77 26.11
N LYS A 506 29.61 7.44 26.25
CA LYS A 506 30.21 6.75 27.38
C LYS A 506 31.70 7.05 27.49
N GLY A 507 32.17 7.35 28.70
CA GLY A 507 33.57 7.71 28.97
C GLY A 507 33.99 9.13 28.55
N ASP A 508 33.04 10.00 28.20
CA ASP A 508 33.35 11.42 27.98
C ASP A 508 33.48 12.16 29.32
N ASP A 509 34.72 12.35 29.77
CA ASP A 509 35.07 13.01 31.05
C ASP A 509 34.56 14.47 31.16
N ARG A 510 34.14 15.07 30.03
CA ARG A 510 33.48 16.39 30.06
C ARG A 510 32.13 16.32 30.74
N PHE A 511 31.47 15.17 30.75
CA PHE A 511 30.10 14.99 31.28
C PHE A 511 30.02 13.91 32.38
N ALA A 512 30.80 12.84 32.25
CA ALA A 512 30.74 11.69 33.15
C ALA A 512 30.93 12.10 34.62
N GLY A 513 30.01 11.68 35.48
CA GLY A 513 30.05 11.94 36.93
C GLY A 513 29.77 13.39 37.36
N LYS A 514 29.45 14.30 36.42
CA LYS A 514 29.13 15.70 36.73
C LYS A 514 27.64 15.90 37.03
N SER A 515 27.32 16.98 37.76
CA SER A 515 25.94 17.39 37.95
C SER A 515 25.36 18.01 36.67
N VAL A 516 24.03 18.04 36.55
CA VAL A 516 23.33 18.70 35.43
C VAL A 516 23.79 20.17 35.31
N GLN A 517 23.90 20.89 36.42
CA GLN A 517 24.31 22.29 36.42
C GLN A 517 25.75 22.48 35.91
N ASP A 518 26.68 21.62 36.32
CA ASP A 518 28.08 21.69 35.89
C ASP A 518 28.20 21.45 34.38
N ILE A 519 27.39 20.54 33.83
CA ILE A 519 27.35 20.25 32.40
C ILE A 519 26.82 21.45 31.61
N LEU A 520 25.70 22.04 32.05
CA LEU A 520 25.12 23.20 31.38
C LEU A 520 26.06 24.41 31.43
N GLN A 521 26.70 24.66 32.57
CA GLN A 521 27.70 25.71 32.73
C GLN A 521 28.90 25.50 31.81
N LEU A 522 29.40 24.25 31.72
CA LEU A 522 30.49 23.91 30.82
C LEU A 522 30.09 24.17 29.35
N ALA A 523 28.93 23.66 28.92
CA ALA A 523 28.45 23.81 27.55
C ALA A 523 28.14 25.26 27.16
N ALA A 524 27.72 26.12 28.11
CA ALA A 524 27.51 27.54 27.88
C ALA A 524 28.82 28.34 27.75
N SER A 525 29.91 27.84 28.35
CA SER A 525 31.21 28.52 28.41
C SER A 525 32.23 28.05 27.36
N ASP A 526 32.11 26.81 26.89
CA ASP A 526 33.03 26.21 25.92
C ASP A 526 32.36 26.04 24.54
N PRO A 527 32.70 26.88 23.53
CA PRO A 527 32.10 26.81 22.22
C PRO A 527 32.49 25.55 21.42
N SER A 528 33.50 24.80 21.87
CA SER A 528 33.89 23.52 21.24
C SER A 528 32.90 22.40 21.54
N ILE A 529 32.06 22.55 22.56
CA ILE A 529 31.05 21.56 22.93
C ILE A 529 29.79 21.81 22.12
N GLN A 530 29.42 20.83 21.30
CA GLN A 530 28.27 20.94 20.41
C GLN A 530 27.06 20.19 20.98
N MET A 531 25.94 20.88 21.15
CA MET A 531 24.66 20.24 21.50
C MET A 531 23.85 19.88 20.24
N VAL A 532 22.96 18.90 20.38
CA VAL A 532 21.80 18.73 19.51
C VAL A 532 20.52 18.98 20.32
N ASN A 533 19.67 19.88 19.83
CA ASN A 533 18.45 20.31 20.50
C ASN A 533 17.22 19.50 20.00
N ARG A 534 16.09 19.63 20.67
CA ARG A 534 14.78 19.14 20.23
C ARG A 534 13.99 20.26 19.52
N ASN A 535 13.12 19.85 18.60
CA ASN A 535 12.27 20.76 17.85
C ASN A 535 11.36 21.59 18.77
N GLN A 536 11.12 22.84 18.37
CA GLN A 536 10.13 23.71 19.01
C GLN A 536 8.76 23.03 19.12
N GLY A 537 8.06 23.31 20.21
CA GLY A 537 6.75 22.72 20.54
C GLY A 537 6.79 21.33 21.19
N SER A 538 7.97 20.72 21.40
CA SER A 538 8.09 19.48 22.16
C SER A 538 8.24 19.74 23.67
N GLY A 539 7.71 18.85 24.53
CA GLY A 539 7.87 18.94 25.99
C GLY A 539 9.34 19.01 26.42
N THR A 540 10.21 18.21 25.80
CA THR A 540 11.66 18.27 26.01
C THR A 540 12.27 19.62 25.63
N ARG A 541 11.76 20.30 24.60
CA ARG A 541 12.24 21.64 24.25
C ARG A 541 11.90 22.66 25.33
N ILE A 542 10.71 22.58 25.92
CA ILE A 542 10.32 23.42 27.06
C ILE A 542 11.27 23.17 28.25
N LEU A 543 11.56 21.90 28.55
CA LEU A 543 12.53 21.55 29.60
C LEU A 543 13.92 22.14 29.32
N ILE A 544 14.43 21.99 28.10
CA ILE A 544 15.72 22.56 27.69
C ILE A 544 15.72 24.08 27.86
N ASP A 545 14.70 24.77 27.37
CA ASP A 545 14.61 26.22 27.43
C ASP A 545 14.52 26.73 28.88
N ASN A 546 13.81 26.01 29.75
CA ASN A 546 13.76 26.31 31.19
C ASN A 546 15.14 26.13 31.86
N LEU A 547 15.82 25.01 31.59
CA LEU A 547 17.16 24.74 32.14
C LEU A 547 18.20 25.77 31.68
N LEU A 548 18.07 26.28 30.46
CA LEU A 548 19.00 27.25 29.89
C LEU A 548 18.63 28.70 30.24
N SER A 549 17.47 28.96 30.83
CA SER A 549 16.98 30.33 31.12
C SER A 549 17.84 31.10 32.12
N GLU A 550 18.65 30.40 32.92
CA GLU A 550 19.56 30.99 33.91
C GLU A 550 20.92 31.43 33.31
N PHE A 551 21.18 31.14 32.03
CA PHE A 551 22.45 31.42 31.37
C PHE A 551 22.34 32.54 30.32
N ASP A 552 23.28 33.48 30.34
CA ASP A 552 23.33 34.60 29.38
C ASP A 552 23.72 34.14 27.96
N THR A 553 24.44 33.02 27.84
CA THR A 553 24.91 32.45 26.58
C THR A 553 24.32 31.07 26.34
N LEU A 554 23.69 30.89 25.18
CA LEU A 554 23.16 29.59 24.77
C LEU A 554 24.30 28.68 24.27
N PRO A 555 24.26 27.37 24.56
CA PRO A 555 25.30 26.44 24.10
C PRO A 555 25.39 26.39 22.57
N ASN A 556 26.59 26.10 22.06
CA ASN A 556 26.81 25.90 20.64
C ASN A 556 25.97 24.71 20.15
N GLY A 557 25.26 24.87 19.02
CA GLY A 557 24.30 23.88 18.53
C GLY A 557 22.87 24.02 19.07
N TYR A 558 22.55 25.03 19.89
CA TYR A 558 21.18 25.27 20.36
C TYR A 558 20.15 25.38 19.22
N LEU A 559 20.53 25.97 18.08
CA LEU A 559 19.68 26.08 16.90
C LEU A 559 19.62 24.79 16.06
N PHE A 560 20.51 23.82 16.30
CA PHE A 560 20.52 22.53 15.62
C PHE A 560 19.45 21.61 16.23
N GLN A 561 18.28 21.54 15.60
CA GLN A 561 17.11 20.85 16.15
C GLN A 561 16.85 19.50 15.47
N SER A 562 16.73 18.46 16.28
CA SER A 562 16.22 17.14 15.89
C SER A 562 14.71 17.03 16.14
N ARG A 563 14.02 16.16 15.38
CA ARG A 563 12.58 15.87 15.54
C ARG A 563 12.26 14.60 16.35
N SER A 564 13.25 13.78 16.70
CA SER A 564 13.04 12.60 17.56
C SER A 564 14.16 12.41 18.59
N HIS A 565 13.86 11.69 19.67
CA HIS A 565 14.85 11.31 20.68
C HIS A 565 15.94 10.39 20.11
N HIS A 566 15.57 9.45 19.23
CA HIS A 566 16.54 8.59 18.54
C HIS A 566 17.51 9.41 17.68
N ALA A 567 17.03 10.44 16.98
CA ALA A 567 17.91 11.28 16.18
C ALA A 567 18.87 12.12 17.05
N VAL A 568 18.48 12.50 18.29
CA VAL A 568 19.43 13.07 19.27
C VAL A 568 20.51 12.05 19.62
N ALA A 569 20.12 10.82 19.99
CA ALA A 569 21.06 9.75 20.30
C ALA A 569 22.04 9.47 19.13
N SER A 570 21.53 9.35 17.90
CA SER A 570 22.35 9.10 16.72
C SER A 570 23.30 10.26 16.40
N SER A 571 22.88 11.53 16.57
CA SER A 571 23.79 12.68 16.41
C SER A 571 24.97 12.61 17.39
N ILE A 572 24.72 12.13 18.61
CA ILE A 572 25.76 11.96 19.63
C ILE A 572 26.66 10.77 19.29
N GLN A 573 26.11 9.62 18.92
CA GLN A 573 26.91 8.43 18.57
C GLN A 573 27.82 8.69 17.35
N ASN A 574 27.29 9.38 16.33
CA ASN A 574 28.02 9.67 15.10
C ASN A 574 28.97 10.88 15.23
N GLY A 575 29.08 11.49 16.42
CA GLY A 575 30.00 12.62 16.66
C GLY A 575 29.57 13.96 16.08
N SER A 576 28.34 14.09 15.57
CA SER A 576 27.78 15.37 15.09
C SER A 576 27.32 16.29 16.23
N ALA A 577 27.19 15.75 17.45
CA ALA A 577 26.99 16.48 18.69
C ALA A 577 27.70 15.75 19.82
N ASP A 578 28.04 16.45 20.89
CA ASP A 578 28.63 15.89 22.11
C ASP A 578 27.56 15.46 23.11
N TRP A 579 26.46 16.21 23.19
CA TRP A 579 25.38 15.97 24.13
C TRP A 579 24.03 16.47 23.61
N GLY A 580 22.96 16.06 24.29
CA GLY A 580 21.60 16.56 24.08
C GLY A 580 20.66 16.02 25.15
N ILE A 581 19.42 16.52 25.20
CA ILE A 581 18.39 15.99 26.12
C ILE A 581 17.49 15.03 25.35
N ALA A 582 17.36 13.80 25.87
CA ALA A 582 16.54 12.74 25.32
C ALA A 582 15.84 11.93 26.42
N ILE A 583 15.07 10.92 26.03
CA ILE A 583 14.44 9.98 26.98
C ILE A 583 15.36 8.79 27.27
N GLN A 584 15.26 8.21 28.47
CA GLN A 584 16.06 7.05 28.87
C GLN A 584 15.93 5.85 27.93
N GLY A 585 14.75 5.66 27.31
CA GLY A 585 14.49 4.55 26.39
C GLY A 585 15.31 4.57 25.09
N VAL A 586 16.06 5.63 24.78
CA VAL A 586 16.94 5.69 23.59
C VAL A 586 18.42 5.44 23.89
N VAL A 587 18.76 5.12 25.14
CA VAL A 587 20.15 4.89 25.57
C VAL A 587 20.66 3.58 24.97
N SER A 588 21.76 3.65 24.22
CA SER A 588 22.49 2.50 23.69
C SER A 588 23.70 2.15 24.58
N PRO A 589 24.35 0.99 24.39
CA PRO A 589 25.55 0.62 25.16
C PRO A 589 26.74 1.61 25.06
N GLU A 590 26.74 2.46 24.03
CA GLU A 590 27.77 3.46 23.74
C GLU A 590 27.49 4.82 24.40
N LEU A 591 26.32 4.98 24.99
CA LEU A 591 25.86 6.24 25.57
C LEU A 591 25.69 6.13 27.08
N GLU A 592 25.87 7.27 27.75
CA GLU A 592 25.57 7.47 29.16
C GLU A 592 24.43 8.48 29.31
N PHE A 593 23.71 8.37 30.42
CA PHE A 593 22.48 9.12 30.67
C PHE A 593 22.43 9.65 32.11
N ILE A 594 22.20 10.95 32.26
CA ILE A 594 21.98 11.60 33.55
C ILE A 594 20.53 12.07 33.61
N ALA A 595 19.74 11.47 34.48
CA ALA A 595 18.32 11.78 34.65
C ALA A 595 18.10 13.22 35.15
N ILE A 596 17.06 13.87 34.62
CA ILE A 596 16.65 15.23 34.99
C ILE A 596 15.23 15.22 35.56
N ALA A 597 14.25 14.77 34.78
CA ALA A 597 12.84 14.88 35.12
C ALA A 597 11.98 13.85 34.38
N ASP A 598 10.82 13.53 34.94
CA ASP A 598 9.83 12.70 34.27
C ASP A 598 8.95 13.53 33.31
N GLU A 599 8.58 12.92 32.19
CA GLU A 599 7.57 13.41 31.25
C GLU A 599 6.35 12.50 31.28
N GLU A 600 5.14 13.06 31.36
CA GLU A 600 3.91 12.29 31.24
C GLU A 600 3.49 12.18 29.77
N TYR A 601 3.37 10.95 29.26
CA TYR A 601 2.78 10.68 27.96
C TYR A 601 1.41 10.03 28.16
N ASP A 602 0.37 10.79 27.83
CA ASP A 602 -1.02 10.44 28.09
C ASP A 602 -1.84 10.42 26.79
N PHE A 603 -3.10 10.04 26.92
CA PHE A 603 -4.03 9.89 25.81
C PHE A 603 -5.26 10.76 26.03
N ILE A 604 -5.57 11.61 25.06
CA ILE A 604 -6.82 12.38 25.01
C ILE A 604 -7.79 11.64 24.10
N ILE A 605 -9.01 11.41 24.57
CA ILE A 605 -10.05 10.66 23.88
C ILE A 605 -11.32 11.52 23.82
N PRO A 606 -11.92 11.74 22.64
CA PRO A 606 -13.24 12.36 22.54
C PRO A 606 -14.30 11.53 23.26
N ILE A 607 -15.16 12.19 24.04
CA ILE A 607 -16.14 11.50 24.89
C ILE A 607 -17.11 10.65 24.05
N ASP A 608 -17.49 11.12 22.88
CA ASP A 608 -18.37 10.40 21.94
C ASP A 608 -17.71 9.16 21.30
N ARG A 609 -16.37 9.07 21.31
CA ARG A 609 -15.59 7.93 20.79
C ARG A 609 -15.29 6.87 21.84
N LEU A 610 -15.53 7.12 23.13
CA LEU A 610 -15.25 6.16 24.21
C LEU A 610 -15.92 4.80 23.96
N GLY A 611 -17.12 4.76 23.39
CA GLY A 611 -17.86 3.53 23.12
C GLY A 611 -17.32 2.68 21.96
N LYS A 612 -16.37 3.18 21.16
CA LYS A 612 -15.85 2.47 19.99
C LYS A 612 -15.07 1.22 20.42
N SER A 613 -15.27 0.10 19.71
CA SER A 613 -14.64 -1.19 20.04
C SER A 613 -13.11 -1.10 20.11
N GLY A 614 -12.48 -0.40 19.16
CA GLY A 614 -11.03 -0.17 19.14
C GLY A 614 -10.54 0.64 20.35
N VAL A 615 -11.28 1.68 20.75
CA VAL A 615 -10.96 2.49 21.93
C VAL A 615 -11.09 1.67 23.22
N GLN A 616 -12.17 0.88 23.36
CA GLN A 616 -12.36 -0.01 24.50
C GLN A 616 -11.29 -1.11 24.58
N ALA A 617 -10.84 -1.63 23.43
CA ALA A 617 -9.71 -2.57 23.39
C ALA A 617 -8.40 -1.89 23.84
N PHE A 618 -8.13 -0.67 23.35
CA PHE A 618 -6.96 0.12 23.73
C PHE A 618 -6.92 0.38 25.24
N LEU A 619 -8.05 0.81 25.83
CA LEU A 619 -8.16 1.08 27.26
C LEU A 619 -7.96 -0.17 28.12
N ARG A 620 -8.44 -1.34 27.67
CA ARG A 620 -8.19 -2.61 28.36
C ARG A 620 -6.72 -2.99 28.32
N LEU A 621 -6.06 -2.83 27.18
CA LEU A 621 -4.63 -3.11 27.02
C LEU A 621 -3.77 -2.20 27.90
N LEU A 622 -4.12 -0.92 28.08
CA LEU A 622 -3.40 -0.05 29.01
C LEU A 622 -3.39 -0.57 30.46
N GLN A 623 -4.38 -1.38 30.85
CA GLN A 623 -4.49 -2.01 32.17
C GLN A 623 -3.94 -3.44 32.19
N ASP A 624 -3.50 -3.97 31.06
CA ASP A 624 -2.97 -5.33 30.95
C ASP A 624 -1.57 -5.42 31.58
N GLU A 625 -1.37 -6.41 32.46
CA GLU A 625 -0.14 -6.56 33.23
C GLU A 625 1.06 -6.94 32.36
N ASP A 626 0.86 -7.75 31.33
CA ASP A 626 1.95 -8.17 30.43
C ASP A 626 2.43 -6.98 29.61
N LEU A 627 1.51 -6.17 29.07
CA LEU A 627 1.85 -4.94 28.37
C LEU A 627 2.55 -3.92 29.29
N ARG A 628 2.09 -3.77 30.53
CA ARG A 628 2.73 -2.88 31.52
C ARG A 628 4.16 -3.33 31.84
N GLN A 629 4.40 -4.63 31.94
CA GLN A 629 5.77 -5.17 32.09
C GLN A 629 6.63 -4.89 30.87
N GLN A 630 6.11 -5.05 29.65
CA GLN A 630 6.83 -4.71 28.42
C GLN A 630 7.17 -3.22 28.32
N LEU A 631 6.25 -2.33 28.67
CA LEU A 631 6.51 -0.89 28.77
C LEU A 631 7.60 -0.58 29.81
N THR A 632 7.62 -1.31 30.93
CA THR A 632 8.66 -1.18 31.95
C THR A 632 10.03 -1.63 31.45
N MET A 633 10.09 -2.72 30.68
CA MET A 633 11.33 -3.17 30.02
C MET A 633 11.87 -2.15 29.00
N LEU A 634 11.01 -1.33 28.41
CA LEU A 634 11.39 -0.20 27.54
C LEU A 634 11.80 1.06 28.32
N GLY A 635 11.82 1.02 29.65
CA GLY A 635 12.18 2.14 30.51
C GLY A 635 11.05 3.14 30.76
N PHE A 636 9.80 2.74 30.56
CA PHE A 636 8.62 3.55 30.88
C PHE A 636 8.03 3.14 32.24
N SER A 637 7.32 4.05 32.88
CA SER A 637 6.59 3.77 34.12
C SER A 637 5.08 3.89 33.88
N PRO A 638 4.36 2.78 33.65
CA PRO A 638 2.90 2.78 33.48
C PRO A 638 2.17 3.43 34.66
N ALA A 639 1.10 4.15 34.37
CA ALA A 639 0.32 4.91 35.35
C ALA A 639 -0.54 4.05 36.28
#